data_AF-A0A6I8TF94-F1
#
_entry.id   AF-A0A6I8TF94-F1
#
_cell.length_a   1.000
_cell.length_b   1.000
_cell.length_c   1.000
_cell.angle_alpha   90.00
_cell.angle_beta   90.00
_cell.angle_gamma   90.00
#
_symmetry.space_group_name_H-M   'P 1'
#
loop_
_entity.id
_entity.type
_entity.pdbx_description
1 polymer ?
#
loop_
_entity_poly.entity_id
_entity_poly.type
_entity_poly.pdbx_seq_one_letter_code
_entity_poly.pdbx_strand_id
1 'polypeptide(L)'
;METSGDMLTINNFFENDMLDFDGSSGLEFPDLDFVYADADSHANEIAELYSYTEQVEFQYNVRAFEDQMEYYKLPPSWQKLSETEQRGIILKLLDQLDMSKKSLRMKAARCILYLAQGCWAEVQCDQEQQTIARKNIMLLYDAGVFGAFVELLNLEIDNSSTASIAIRKVAVSLADSYDLRIILSVLYIITEVMRAEKESECEEYAHLVTNFINEITYPIGDELLSVKLLGMITKFCSGLAPHFPMKKVLLLLWKVSLVSLGGMDTLKTLKDKYRAEAGLPQNKEDTLEISKVMRASSPPITAPSNEDNQNPKRNKPFRRVCTNTTSQLQESLIKQSSLDEQEQIGLEMETPSTENEEELSEYFRQYDDPVNGANAPNLDAPGPEDETTPPAESNDTPEQLSNKLPWAPKIRRKDIEIFLNTSRSKFIGYILKDDHQTLAGLPQPIQEGFYTLKKHMYISLADVQIKKEEEITRNPISTSEGEILQTPTEILYQAILPNLPQYMISLLKILLAAAPTSKAKTESINIMADVLPEDMPMTVTQSTKLGIDVSRHKEITVKAVSAILLLYLKHFKINHIYQFEFMSQHLVFANCIPLVLKFFNQNIMSYVGSKNVIPIMDFPSCVIGEQPELTSESLIIGDSAPYSWRNVFSCINLLRILNKLTKWKHSRIMMLVVFKSSPILKRTLKVRHALMQLYVLKLLKMQTKYLGRQWRKSNMKTISAIYAKVRHRLNDDWAFGNDLDARPWDFQAEECALRNCVDRFNNRRYLQTNASDLIASEFDDPIEGDAVNGGGTNGANGANGRKSDEIELNEEFKQNYELWLQQEVYNNNIDWDSLLSSEDFA
;
A
#
# COMPACT_ATOMS: atom_id res chain seq x y z
N MET A 1 17.63 -38.85 -2.12
CA MET A 1 17.04 -39.63 -3.22
C MET A 1 16.26 -40.76 -2.54
N GLU A 2 14.93 -40.82 -2.55
CA GLU A 2 13.91 -40.04 -3.27
C GLU A 2 12.79 -39.66 -2.28
N THR A 3 12.59 -38.36 -1.99
CA THR A 3 11.53 -37.87 -1.07
C THR A 3 11.07 -36.44 -1.40
N SER A 4 11.16 -36.06 -2.68
CA SER A 4 10.84 -34.71 -3.17
C SER A 4 9.70 -34.69 -4.20
N GLY A 5 8.91 -35.76 -4.28
CA GLY A 5 7.76 -35.89 -5.19
C GLY A 5 6.43 -35.46 -4.56
N ASP A 6 6.17 -35.86 -3.31
CA ASP A 6 4.82 -35.84 -2.73
C ASP A 6 4.26 -34.45 -2.41
N MET A 7 5.10 -33.42 -2.33
CA MET A 7 4.64 -32.05 -2.10
C MET A 7 3.98 -31.42 -3.34
N LEU A 8 4.20 -31.97 -4.54
CA LEU A 8 3.57 -31.50 -5.77
C LEU A 8 2.18 -32.12 -5.99
N THR A 9 1.94 -33.32 -5.45
CA THR A 9 0.66 -34.05 -5.60
C THR A 9 -0.47 -33.44 -4.78
N ILE A 10 -0.16 -32.67 -3.73
CA ILE A 10 -1.15 -32.05 -2.83
C ILE A 10 -1.95 -30.92 -3.52
N ASN A 11 -1.34 -30.17 -4.44
CA ASN A 11 -2.06 -29.15 -5.22
C ASN A 11 -3.15 -29.77 -6.12
N ASN A 12 -2.92 -30.97 -6.65
CA ASN A 12 -3.84 -31.61 -7.59
C ASN A 12 -5.14 -32.12 -6.92
N PHE A 13 -5.16 -32.33 -5.60
CA PHE A 13 -6.38 -32.76 -4.91
C PHE A 13 -7.43 -31.65 -4.84
N PHE A 14 -7.03 -30.39 -4.65
CA PHE A 14 -7.94 -29.24 -4.70
C PHE A 14 -8.24 -28.73 -6.12
N GLU A 15 -7.42 -29.07 -7.12
CA GLU A 15 -7.78 -28.84 -8.52
C GLU A 15 -8.88 -29.80 -9.00
N ASN A 16 -8.91 -31.05 -8.52
CA ASN A 16 -9.89 -32.05 -8.99
C ASN A 16 -11.33 -31.79 -8.53
N ASP A 17 -11.56 -31.35 -7.29
CA ASP A 17 -12.93 -31.03 -6.82
C ASP A 17 -13.48 -29.72 -7.41
N MET A 18 -12.65 -28.95 -8.13
CA MET A 18 -13.08 -27.82 -8.97
C MET A 18 -13.40 -28.22 -10.42
N LEU A 19 -13.11 -29.46 -10.85
CA LEU A 19 -13.37 -29.93 -12.22
C LEU A 19 -14.80 -30.45 -12.46
N ASP A 20 -15.55 -30.77 -11.40
CA ASP A 20 -16.97 -31.16 -11.52
C ASP A 20 -17.92 -29.98 -11.83
N PHE A 21 -17.37 -28.78 -12.09
CA PHE A 21 -18.11 -27.60 -12.55
C PHE A 21 -17.91 -27.29 -14.06
N ASP A 22 -17.26 -28.16 -14.84
CA ASP A 22 -17.06 -27.96 -16.30
C ASP A 22 -18.31 -28.38 -17.12
N GLY A 23 -19.48 -27.95 -16.67
CA GLY A 23 -20.81 -28.25 -17.17
C GLY A 23 -21.43 -27.15 -18.04
N SER A 24 -20.73 -26.71 -19.08
CA SER A 24 -21.33 -25.93 -20.20
C SER A 24 -22.10 -24.64 -19.86
N SER A 25 -21.50 -23.70 -19.11
CA SER A 25 -21.84 -22.28 -19.27
C SER A 25 -20.67 -21.38 -18.88
N GLY A 26 -20.46 -20.30 -19.64
CA GLY A 26 -19.40 -19.32 -19.36
C GLY A 26 -19.79 -18.45 -18.17
N LEU A 27 -19.63 -18.97 -16.96
CA LEU A 27 -20.08 -18.31 -15.74
C LEU A 27 -19.19 -17.12 -15.41
N GLU A 28 -19.79 -15.93 -15.43
CA GLU A 28 -19.16 -14.72 -14.92
C GLU A 28 -18.92 -14.88 -13.41
N PHE A 29 -17.72 -14.55 -12.95
CA PHE A 29 -17.41 -14.46 -11.52
C PHE A 29 -18.41 -13.48 -10.86
N PRO A 30 -19.08 -13.84 -9.75
CA PRO A 30 -20.21 -13.05 -9.22
C PRO A 30 -19.79 -11.64 -8.78
N ASP A 31 -20.76 -10.72 -8.72
CA ASP A 31 -20.56 -9.43 -8.05
C ASP A 31 -20.20 -9.67 -6.58
N LEU A 32 -19.09 -9.09 -6.13
CA LEU A 32 -18.62 -9.27 -4.76
C LEU A 32 -19.25 -8.25 -3.82
N ASP A 33 -20.03 -8.74 -2.87
CA ASP A 33 -20.50 -7.97 -1.72
C ASP A 33 -19.38 -7.84 -0.68
N PHE A 34 -18.41 -6.97 -0.97
CA PHE A 34 -17.25 -6.67 -0.13
C PHE A 34 -17.22 -5.20 0.25
N VAL A 35 -17.12 -4.91 1.55
CA VAL A 35 -16.94 -3.56 2.07
C VAL A 35 -15.48 -3.37 2.47
N TYR A 36 -14.81 -2.38 1.87
CA TYR A 36 -13.45 -2.01 2.26
C TYR A 36 -13.47 -1.24 3.59
N ALA A 37 -12.88 -1.82 4.63
CA ALA A 37 -12.57 -1.18 5.92
C ALA A 37 -11.04 -1.21 6.19
N ASP A 38 -10.57 -0.55 7.25
CA ASP A 38 -9.15 -0.58 7.65
C ASP A 38 -8.72 -1.87 8.35
N ALA A 39 -9.68 -2.65 8.84
CA ALA A 39 -9.50 -3.98 9.42
C ALA A 39 -10.80 -4.78 9.21
N ASP A 40 -10.72 -6.09 9.42
CA ASP A 40 -11.88 -6.98 9.51
C ASP A 40 -12.52 -6.89 10.92
N SER A 41 -13.56 -7.70 11.17
CA SER A 41 -14.18 -7.85 12.49
C SER A 41 -13.15 -8.23 13.58
N HIS A 42 -13.39 -7.78 14.81
CA HIS A 42 -12.50 -8.04 15.94
C HIS A 42 -12.24 -9.55 16.14
N ALA A 43 -13.27 -10.39 15.98
CA ALA A 43 -13.14 -11.84 16.04
C ALA A 43 -12.16 -12.38 14.98
N ASN A 44 -12.29 -11.97 13.72
CA ASN A 44 -11.39 -12.41 12.63
C ASN A 44 -9.95 -11.91 12.87
N GLU A 45 -9.78 -10.67 13.31
CA GLU A 45 -8.45 -10.09 13.57
C GLU A 45 -7.74 -10.74 14.77
N ILE A 46 -8.47 -11.25 15.77
CA ILE A 46 -7.93 -12.07 16.86
C ILE A 46 -7.67 -13.51 16.38
N ALA A 47 -8.54 -14.10 15.56
CA ALA A 47 -8.34 -15.44 15.01
C ALA A 47 -7.09 -15.54 14.11
N GLU A 48 -6.76 -14.50 13.33
CA GLU A 48 -5.58 -14.47 12.47
C GLU A 48 -4.24 -14.50 13.25
N LEU A 49 -4.22 -14.04 14.50
CA LEU A 49 -3.04 -14.08 15.38
C LEU A 49 -2.49 -15.50 15.53
N TYR A 50 -3.38 -16.49 15.64
CA TYR A 50 -3.05 -17.88 15.89
C TYR A 50 -2.98 -18.68 14.59
N SER A 51 -1.98 -19.54 14.47
CA SER A 51 -1.90 -20.61 13.46
C SER A 51 -2.62 -21.85 14.02
N TYR A 52 -3.20 -22.68 13.15
CA TYR A 52 -3.91 -23.91 13.56
C TYR A 52 -2.99 -24.98 14.18
N THR A 53 -1.68 -24.83 14.04
CA THR A 53 -0.65 -25.61 14.75
C THR A 53 -0.39 -25.14 16.18
N GLU A 54 -0.83 -23.94 16.58
CA GLU A 54 -0.69 -23.40 17.94
C GLU A 54 -1.76 -23.91 18.93
N GLN A 55 -2.71 -24.75 18.49
CA GLN A 55 -3.88 -25.20 19.28
C GLN A 55 -3.53 -25.79 20.66
N VAL A 56 -2.39 -26.49 20.77
CA VAL A 56 -1.94 -27.08 22.05
C VAL A 56 -1.49 -26.02 23.06
N GLU A 57 -1.03 -24.86 22.60
CA GLU A 57 -0.54 -23.76 23.45
C GLU A 57 -1.66 -23.18 24.34
N PHE A 58 -2.91 -23.19 23.87
CA PHE A 58 -4.05 -22.73 24.67
C PHE A 58 -4.18 -23.53 25.98
N GLN A 59 -4.06 -24.87 25.90
CA GLN A 59 -4.11 -25.73 27.08
C GLN A 59 -2.91 -25.52 28.02
N TYR A 60 -1.73 -25.23 27.47
CA TYR A 60 -0.57 -24.84 28.29
C TYR A 60 -0.76 -23.48 28.99
N ASN A 61 -1.52 -22.55 28.41
CA ASN A 61 -1.83 -21.27 29.04
C ASN A 61 -2.81 -21.43 30.21
N VAL A 62 -3.88 -22.22 30.06
CA VAL A 62 -4.81 -22.57 31.15
C VAL A 62 -4.05 -23.25 32.29
N ARG A 63 -3.29 -24.30 31.98
CA ARG A 63 -2.54 -25.05 33.00
C ARG A 63 -1.52 -24.19 33.73
N ALA A 64 -0.87 -23.25 33.04
CA ALA A 64 0.03 -22.30 33.68
C ALA A 64 -0.70 -21.45 34.72
N PHE A 65 -1.93 -20.98 34.41
CA PHE A 65 -2.78 -20.23 35.34
C PHE A 65 -3.26 -21.10 36.51
N GLU A 66 -3.74 -22.32 36.27
CA GLU A 66 -4.19 -23.26 37.31
C GLU A 66 -3.08 -23.55 38.34
N ASP A 67 -1.90 -23.97 37.86
CA ASP A 67 -0.71 -24.19 38.71
C ASP A 67 -0.38 -22.93 39.55
N GLN A 68 -0.56 -21.74 38.97
CA GLN A 68 -0.21 -20.47 39.61
C GLN A 68 -1.24 -20.05 40.66
N MET A 69 -2.52 -20.34 40.45
CA MET A 69 -3.57 -20.16 41.44
C MET A 69 -3.41 -21.14 42.61
N GLU A 70 -3.05 -22.40 42.34
CA GLU A 70 -2.69 -23.37 43.39
C GLU A 70 -1.51 -22.86 44.23
N TYR A 71 -0.44 -22.37 43.59
CA TYR A 71 0.72 -21.79 44.27
C TYR A 71 0.34 -20.57 45.14
N TYR A 72 -0.57 -19.71 44.66
CA TYR A 72 -1.10 -18.58 45.43
C TYR A 72 -2.16 -18.98 46.49
N LYS A 73 -2.60 -20.24 46.52
CA LYS A 73 -3.70 -20.75 47.36
C LYS A 73 -5.04 -20.05 47.10
N LEU A 74 -5.29 -19.71 45.84
CA LEU A 74 -6.52 -19.08 45.36
C LEU A 74 -7.31 -20.07 44.48
N PRO A 75 -8.65 -19.92 44.37
CA PRO A 75 -9.44 -20.76 43.47
C PRO A 75 -9.06 -20.47 42.00
N PRO A 76 -8.95 -21.50 41.13
CA PRO A 76 -8.68 -21.34 39.70
C PRO A 76 -9.95 -20.90 38.94
N SER A 77 -10.55 -19.78 39.35
CA SER A 77 -11.70 -19.17 38.67
C SER A 77 -11.61 -17.66 38.78
N TRP A 78 -11.09 -17.05 37.71
CA TRP A 78 -10.84 -15.61 37.60
C TRP A 78 -12.11 -14.79 37.81
N GLN A 79 -13.24 -15.26 37.30
CA GLN A 79 -14.52 -14.54 37.36
C GLN A 79 -15.12 -14.46 38.78
N LYS A 80 -14.66 -15.32 39.71
CA LYS A 80 -15.15 -15.35 41.10
C LYS A 80 -14.33 -14.49 42.06
N LEU A 81 -13.19 -13.97 41.62
CA LEU A 81 -12.31 -13.14 42.41
C LEU A 81 -12.79 -11.69 42.42
N SER A 82 -12.56 -10.98 43.52
CA SER A 82 -12.78 -9.53 43.58
C SER A 82 -11.77 -8.79 42.69
N GLU A 83 -12.14 -7.60 42.21
CA GLU A 83 -11.25 -6.75 41.41
C GLU A 83 -9.93 -6.41 42.14
N THR A 84 -9.96 -6.34 43.48
CA THR A 84 -8.76 -6.19 44.32
C THR A 84 -7.87 -7.42 44.34
N GLU A 85 -8.43 -8.63 44.32
CA GLU A 85 -7.66 -9.87 44.21
C GLU A 85 -7.11 -10.05 42.80
N GLN A 86 -7.89 -9.70 41.77
CA GLN A 86 -7.46 -9.72 40.37
C GLN A 86 -6.27 -8.78 40.13
N ARG A 87 -6.34 -7.51 40.58
CA ARG A 87 -5.17 -6.60 40.56
C ARG A 87 -3.99 -7.18 41.35
N GLY A 88 -4.24 -7.72 42.54
CA GLY A 88 -3.20 -8.34 43.37
C GLY A 88 -2.52 -9.57 42.74
N ILE A 89 -3.22 -10.31 41.86
CA ILE A 89 -2.63 -11.39 41.06
C ILE A 89 -1.77 -10.81 39.94
N ILE A 90 -2.26 -9.81 39.21
CA ILE A 90 -1.54 -9.20 38.09
C ILE A 90 -0.21 -8.63 38.57
N LEU A 91 -0.20 -7.88 39.68
CA LEU A 91 1.04 -7.34 40.27
C LEU A 91 2.05 -8.45 40.62
N LYS A 92 1.61 -9.55 41.25
CA LYS A 92 2.49 -10.72 41.53
C LYS A 92 2.99 -11.44 40.27
N LEU A 93 2.26 -11.36 39.17
CA LEU A 93 2.69 -11.90 37.88
C LEU A 93 3.74 -10.97 37.24
N LEU A 94 3.60 -9.65 37.37
CA LEU A 94 4.62 -8.67 36.99
C LEU A 94 5.91 -8.86 37.78
N ASP A 95 5.84 -9.00 39.11
CA ASP A 95 7.00 -9.36 39.96
C ASP A 95 7.72 -10.64 39.48
N GLN A 96 6.98 -11.58 38.87
CA GLN A 96 7.55 -12.80 38.29
C GLN A 96 8.13 -12.61 36.88
N LEU A 97 7.67 -11.62 36.10
CA LEU A 97 8.29 -11.23 34.83
C LEU A 97 9.68 -10.62 35.03
N ASP A 98 9.96 -10.03 36.19
CA ASP A 98 11.27 -9.44 36.51
C ASP A 98 12.29 -10.45 37.06
N MET A 99 11.89 -11.70 37.28
CA MET A 99 12.79 -12.73 37.83
C MET A 99 13.88 -13.16 36.85
N SER A 100 15.12 -13.26 37.32
CA SER A 100 16.27 -13.73 36.50
C SER A 100 16.08 -15.11 35.83
N LYS A 101 15.21 -15.96 36.37
CA LYS A 101 14.91 -17.30 35.82
C LYS A 101 13.89 -17.21 34.68
N LYS A 102 14.36 -17.36 33.43
CA LYS A 102 13.50 -17.36 32.22
C LYS A 102 12.26 -18.26 32.32
N SER A 103 12.39 -19.47 32.89
CA SER A 103 11.24 -20.39 33.03
C SER A 103 10.11 -19.86 33.93
N LEU A 104 10.42 -19.03 34.94
CA LEU A 104 9.40 -18.40 35.78
C LEU A 104 8.76 -17.21 35.05
N ARG A 105 9.58 -16.34 34.44
CA ARG A 105 9.09 -15.23 33.60
C ARG A 105 8.10 -15.73 32.54
N MET A 106 8.45 -16.77 31.83
CA MET A 106 7.62 -17.29 30.75
C MET A 106 6.38 -18.07 31.24
N LYS A 107 6.40 -18.61 32.47
CA LYS A 107 5.17 -19.11 33.11
C LYS A 107 4.21 -17.97 33.45
N ALA A 108 4.71 -16.89 34.05
CA ALA A 108 3.90 -15.70 34.33
C ALA A 108 3.37 -15.05 33.04
N ALA A 109 4.17 -14.98 31.98
CA ALA A 109 3.74 -14.49 30.68
C ALA A 109 2.62 -15.35 30.05
N ARG A 110 2.68 -16.69 30.18
CA ARG A 110 1.57 -17.58 29.78
C ARG A 110 0.29 -17.36 30.60
N CYS A 111 0.42 -17.11 31.90
CA CYS A 111 -0.73 -16.77 32.75
C CYS A 111 -1.39 -15.46 32.27
N ILE A 112 -0.59 -14.43 32.02
CA ILE A 112 -1.09 -13.14 31.50
C ILE A 112 -1.71 -13.31 30.11
N LEU A 113 -1.15 -14.16 29.25
CA LEU A 113 -1.76 -14.49 27.95
C LEU A 113 -3.12 -15.18 28.13
N TYR A 114 -3.30 -16.08 29.09
CA TYR A 114 -4.61 -16.66 29.39
C TYR A 114 -5.64 -15.61 29.85
N LEU A 115 -5.23 -14.67 30.70
CA LEU A 115 -6.08 -13.54 31.11
C LEU A 115 -6.45 -12.65 29.91
N ALA A 116 -5.49 -12.30 29.06
CA ALA A 116 -5.70 -11.55 27.82
C ALA A 116 -6.61 -12.29 26.83
N GLN A 117 -6.54 -13.62 26.79
CA GLN A 117 -7.45 -14.49 26.04
C GLN A 117 -8.87 -14.60 26.67
N GLY A 118 -9.22 -13.78 27.66
CA GLY A 118 -10.57 -13.68 28.20
C GLY A 118 -11.00 -14.86 29.08
N CYS A 119 -10.05 -15.59 29.67
CA CYS A 119 -10.32 -16.72 30.58
C CYS A 119 -11.30 -17.76 30.00
N TRP A 120 -11.08 -18.15 28.74
CA TRP A 120 -12.02 -18.92 27.93
C TRP A 120 -12.43 -20.30 28.50
N ALA A 121 -11.72 -20.87 29.49
CA ALA A 121 -12.16 -22.10 30.14
C ALA A 121 -13.33 -21.89 31.13
N GLU A 122 -13.64 -20.64 31.48
CA GLU A 122 -14.74 -20.27 32.39
C GLU A 122 -16.00 -19.78 31.68
N VAL A 123 -15.99 -19.61 30.35
CA VAL A 123 -17.09 -19.02 29.55
C VAL A 123 -17.81 -20.06 28.71
N GLN A 124 -19.02 -19.76 28.25
CA GLN A 124 -19.87 -20.69 27.49
C GLN A 124 -20.12 -20.25 26.03
N CYS A 125 -19.75 -19.03 25.65
CA CYS A 125 -19.85 -18.56 24.26
C CYS A 125 -18.82 -17.49 23.88
N ASP A 126 -18.58 -17.35 22.58
CA ASP A 126 -17.62 -16.42 21.99
C ASP A 126 -17.88 -14.95 22.38
N GLN A 127 -19.15 -14.56 22.54
CA GLN A 127 -19.53 -13.21 22.95
C GLN A 127 -19.18 -12.92 24.42
N GLU A 128 -19.30 -13.92 25.29
CA GLU A 128 -18.89 -13.83 26.69
C GLU A 128 -17.36 -13.75 26.77
N GLN A 129 -16.64 -14.60 26.02
CA GLN A 129 -15.18 -14.57 25.89
C GLN A 129 -14.67 -13.18 25.50
N GLN A 130 -15.23 -12.56 24.47
CA GLN A 130 -14.85 -11.22 24.02
C GLN A 130 -15.13 -10.16 25.10
N THR A 131 -16.24 -10.28 25.81
CA THR A 131 -16.62 -9.33 26.88
C THR A 131 -15.68 -9.43 28.08
N ILE A 132 -15.25 -10.64 28.46
CA ILE A 132 -14.27 -10.86 29.53
C ILE A 132 -12.87 -10.44 29.07
N ALA A 133 -12.48 -10.74 27.82
CA ALA A 133 -11.21 -10.28 27.25
C ALA A 133 -11.11 -8.74 27.27
N ARG A 134 -12.15 -8.02 26.80
CA ARG A 134 -12.25 -6.54 26.87
C ARG A 134 -11.93 -6.02 28.28
N LYS A 135 -12.62 -6.54 29.31
CA LYS A 135 -12.43 -6.14 30.71
C LYS A 135 -11.03 -6.48 31.23
N ASN A 136 -10.54 -7.69 30.94
CA ASN A 136 -9.22 -8.14 31.36
C ASN A 136 -8.11 -7.28 30.74
N ILE A 137 -8.20 -6.92 29.46
CA ILE A 137 -7.22 -6.04 28.81
C ILE A 137 -7.16 -4.66 29.48
N MET A 138 -8.31 -4.08 29.85
CA MET A 138 -8.31 -2.80 30.56
C MET A 138 -7.64 -2.89 31.92
N LEU A 139 -7.90 -3.97 32.68
CA LEU A 139 -7.27 -4.21 33.97
C LEU A 139 -5.76 -4.48 33.87
N LEU A 140 -5.33 -5.24 32.84
CA LEU A 140 -3.93 -5.51 32.56
C LEU A 140 -3.20 -4.22 32.13
N TYR A 141 -3.83 -3.39 31.31
CA TYR A 141 -3.26 -2.12 30.88
C TYR A 141 -3.12 -1.12 32.04
N ASP A 142 -4.18 -0.94 32.85
CA ASP A 142 -4.20 -0.12 34.08
C ASP A 142 -3.11 -0.56 35.08
N ALA A 143 -2.80 -1.86 35.13
CA ALA A 143 -1.73 -2.42 35.95
C ALA A 143 -0.31 -2.31 35.36
N GLY A 144 -0.13 -1.71 34.18
CA GLY A 144 1.20 -1.50 33.56
C GLY A 144 1.74 -2.69 32.74
N VAL A 145 0.90 -3.68 32.42
CA VAL A 145 1.34 -4.91 31.72
C VAL A 145 1.90 -4.63 30.31
N PHE A 146 1.40 -3.61 29.61
CA PHE A 146 1.87 -3.31 28.26
C PHE A 146 3.35 -2.90 28.23
N GLY A 147 3.76 -1.93 29.04
CA GLY A 147 5.16 -1.51 29.17
C GLY A 147 6.08 -2.66 29.56
N ALA A 148 5.70 -3.45 30.58
CA ALA A 148 6.46 -4.64 31.00
C ALA A 148 6.64 -5.66 29.86
N PHE A 149 5.63 -5.85 29.00
CA PHE A 149 5.76 -6.73 27.83
C PHE A 149 6.60 -6.11 26.69
N VAL A 150 6.69 -4.79 26.56
CA VAL A 150 7.62 -4.12 25.62
C VAL A 150 9.07 -4.28 26.10
N GLU A 151 9.33 -4.16 27.41
CA GLU A 151 10.65 -4.43 27.99
C GLU A 151 11.06 -5.90 27.87
N LEU A 152 10.13 -6.82 28.15
CA LEU A 152 10.31 -8.26 27.96
C LEU A 152 10.59 -8.62 26.49
N LEU A 153 9.94 -7.93 25.54
CA LEU A 153 10.21 -8.07 24.11
C LEU A 153 11.64 -7.63 23.76
N ASN A 154 12.11 -6.49 24.27
CA ASN A 154 13.48 -6.02 24.06
C ASN A 154 14.51 -7.07 24.51
N LEU A 155 14.33 -7.61 25.71
CA LEU A 155 15.25 -8.60 26.28
C LEU A 155 15.35 -9.89 25.43
N GLU A 156 14.24 -10.36 24.85
CA GLU A 156 14.25 -11.58 24.03
C GLU A 156 14.67 -11.32 22.56
N ILE A 157 14.47 -10.10 22.03
CA ILE A 157 14.99 -9.69 20.71
C ILE A 157 16.52 -9.73 20.65
N ASP A 158 17.20 -9.37 21.75
CA ASP A 158 18.68 -9.35 21.82
C ASP A 158 19.27 -10.63 22.44
N ASN A 159 18.46 -11.68 22.62
CA ASN A 159 18.91 -12.99 23.05
C ASN A 159 19.70 -13.72 21.93
N SER A 160 20.98 -13.35 21.83
CA SER A 160 21.96 -13.91 20.89
C SER A 160 22.12 -15.43 20.95
N SER A 161 21.77 -16.07 22.07
CA SER A 161 21.85 -17.53 22.22
C SER A 161 20.78 -18.25 21.38
N THR A 162 19.52 -17.81 21.44
CA THR A 162 18.42 -18.35 20.63
C THR A 162 18.67 -18.12 19.14
N ALA A 163 19.12 -16.92 18.76
CA ALA A 163 19.51 -16.60 17.39
C ALA A 163 20.63 -17.54 16.87
N SER A 164 21.68 -17.76 17.67
CA SER A 164 22.79 -18.65 17.32
C SER A 164 22.39 -20.11 17.16
N ILE A 165 21.41 -20.58 17.94
CA ILE A 165 20.84 -21.94 17.81
C ILE A 165 20.01 -22.04 16.53
N ALA A 166 19.11 -21.09 16.29
CA ALA A 166 18.23 -21.07 15.12
C ALA A 166 19.02 -21.01 13.79
N ILE A 167 20.09 -20.21 13.72
CA ILE A 167 20.96 -20.12 12.52
C ILE A 167 21.65 -21.46 12.21
N ARG A 168 21.91 -22.30 13.21
CA ARG A 168 22.55 -23.62 13.04
C ARG A 168 21.58 -24.75 12.72
N LYS A 169 20.27 -24.55 12.92
CA LYS A 169 19.23 -25.54 12.59
C LYS A 169 19.00 -25.58 11.07
N VAL A 170 18.87 -26.80 10.53
CA VAL A 170 18.55 -27.02 9.10
C VAL A 170 17.12 -26.60 8.78
N ALA A 171 16.20 -26.77 9.74
CA ALA A 171 14.83 -26.27 9.69
C ALA A 171 14.48 -25.65 11.05
N VAL A 172 13.89 -24.46 11.02
CA VAL A 172 13.36 -23.73 12.18
C VAL A 172 11.85 -23.96 12.23
N SER A 173 11.30 -24.22 13.41
CA SER A 173 9.88 -24.55 13.64
C SER A 173 9.24 -23.62 14.68
N LEU A 174 7.92 -23.77 14.93
CA LEU A 174 7.22 -22.94 15.92
C LEU A 174 7.77 -23.08 17.36
N ALA A 175 8.50 -24.16 17.64
CA ALA A 175 9.14 -24.41 18.93
C ALA A 175 10.36 -23.50 19.17
N ASP A 176 11.00 -22.99 18.12
CA ASP A 176 12.13 -22.05 18.24
C ASP A 176 11.68 -20.62 18.57
N SER A 177 10.38 -20.33 18.50
CA SER A 177 9.82 -18.98 18.62
C SER A 177 8.82 -18.79 19.77
N TYR A 178 8.56 -19.83 20.58
CA TYR A 178 7.44 -19.84 21.54
C TYR A 178 7.44 -18.64 22.51
N ASP A 179 8.61 -18.21 22.99
CA ASP A 179 8.71 -17.07 23.91
C ASP A 179 8.23 -15.77 23.25
N LEU A 180 8.76 -15.46 22.07
CA LEU A 180 8.36 -14.30 21.27
C LEU A 180 6.88 -14.41 20.85
N ARG A 181 6.39 -15.62 20.53
CA ARG A 181 4.97 -15.85 20.19
C ARG A 181 4.07 -15.48 21.37
N ILE A 182 4.42 -15.82 22.60
CA ILE A 182 3.65 -15.43 23.81
C ILE A 182 3.66 -13.92 23.99
N ILE A 183 4.84 -13.30 23.98
CA ILE A 183 5.03 -11.86 24.22
C ILE A 183 4.26 -11.03 23.19
N LEU A 184 4.46 -11.31 21.90
CA LEU A 184 3.79 -10.60 20.81
C LEU A 184 2.28 -10.85 20.78
N SER A 185 1.80 -12.00 21.28
CA SER A 185 0.35 -12.25 21.38
C SER A 185 -0.31 -11.36 22.42
N VAL A 186 0.30 -11.18 23.60
CA VAL A 186 -0.23 -10.25 24.62
C VAL A 186 -0.23 -8.82 24.10
N LEU A 187 0.88 -8.35 23.53
CA LEU A 187 0.98 -7.01 22.94
C LEU A 187 -0.06 -6.79 21.82
N TYR A 188 -0.30 -7.81 20.98
CA TYR A 188 -1.31 -7.72 19.91
C TYR A 188 -2.74 -7.65 20.46
N ILE A 189 -3.12 -8.52 21.40
CA ILE A 189 -4.48 -8.51 21.96
C ILE A 189 -4.76 -7.18 22.67
N ILE A 190 -3.80 -6.66 23.45
CA ILE A 190 -3.92 -5.32 24.05
C ILE A 190 -4.17 -4.27 22.96
N THR A 191 -3.32 -4.24 21.92
CA THR A 191 -3.40 -3.25 20.84
C THR A 191 -4.71 -3.34 20.04
N GLU A 192 -5.18 -4.54 19.74
CA GLU A 192 -6.37 -4.79 18.93
C GLU A 192 -7.67 -4.54 19.70
N VAL A 193 -7.72 -4.84 21.01
CA VAL A 193 -8.83 -4.43 21.89
C VAL A 193 -8.85 -2.90 22.05
N MET A 194 -7.69 -2.26 22.28
CA MET A 194 -7.60 -0.79 22.34
C MET A 194 -8.02 -0.12 21.01
N ARG A 195 -7.78 -0.78 19.86
CA ARG A 195 -8.29 -0.30 18.56
C ARG A 195 -9.82 -0.39 18.48
N ALA A 196 -10.39 -1.54 18.85
CA ALA A 196 -11.84 -1.73 18.83
C ALA A 196 -12.55 -0.75 19.76
N GLU A 197 -11.97 -0.47 20.93
CA GLU A 197 -12.51 0.50 21.90
C GLU A 197 -12.39 1.95 21.43
N LYS A 198 -11.35 2.29 20.66
CA LYS A 198 -11.23 3.59 19.97
C LYS A 198 -12.32 3.80 18.90
N GLU A 199 -12.84 2.70 18.34
CA GLU A 199 -13.91 2.68 17.32
C GLU A 199 -15.32 2.52 17.95
N SER A 200 -15.40 2.30 19.27
CA SER A 200 -16.63 2.08 20.03
C SER A 200 -17.38 3.38 20.35
N GLU A 201 -18.71 3.32 20.41
CA GLU A 201 -19.55 4.44 20.89
C GLU A 201 -19.54 4.57 22.42
N CYS A 202 -18.96 3.60 23.14
CA CYS A 202 -18.94 3.58 24.61
C CYS A 202 -17.68 4.24 25.17
N GLU A 203 -17.81 5.40 25.81
CA GLU A 203 -16.68 6.18 26.36
C GLU A 203 -16.10 5.64 27.70
N GLU A 204 -16.58 4.48 28.21
CA GLU A 204 -16.21 3.87 29.51
C GLU A 204 -14.68 3.84 29.74
N TYR A 205 -13.91 3.46 28.72
CA TYR A 205 -12.45 3.34 28.78
C TYR A 205 -11.70 4.37 27.93
N ALA A 206 -12.36 5.46 27.50
CA ALA A 206 -11.77 6.46 26.61
C ALA A 206 -10.46 7.09 27.15
N HIS A 207 -10.32 7.20 28.47
CA HIS A 207 -9.10 7.68 29.12
C HIS A 207 -7.93 6.67 28.99
N LEU A 208 -8.18 5.37 29.17
CA LEU A 208 -7.18 4.32 28.97
C LEU A 208 -6.74 4.25 27.51
N VAL A 209 -7.70 4.30 26.56
CA VAL A 209 -7.41 4.35 25.12
C VAL A 209 -6.57 5.57 24.76
N THR A 210 -6.84 6.74 25.35
CA THR A 210 -6.05 7.96 25.12
C THR A 210 -4.63 7.83 25.68
N ASN A 211 -4.47 7.27 26.88
CA ASN A 211 -3.15 7.00 27.46
C ASN A 211 -2.36 6.02 26.59
N PHE A 212 -2.99 4.94 26.14
CA PHE A 212 -2.39 3.94 25.26
C PHE A 212 -1.93 4.54 23.93
N ILE A 213 -2.76 5.38 23.29
CA ILE A 213 -2.38 6.10 22.06
C ILE A 213 -1.14 6.96 22.28
N ASN A 214 -1.05 7.68 23.40
CA ASN A 214 0.13 8.47 23.72
C ASN A 214 1.36 7.58 23.92
N GLU A 215 1.24 6.51 24.72
CA GLU A 215 2.32 5.58 25.04
C GLU A 215 2.93 4.93 23.79
N ILE A 216 2.12 4.52 22.80
CA ILE A 216 2.64 3.94 21.55
C ILE A 216 3.11 4.98 20.52
N THR A 217 2.79 6.27 20.71
CA THR A 217 3.16 7.36 19.80
C THR A 217 4.54 7.93 20.11
N TYR A 218 4.94 7.92 21.38
CA TYR A 218 6.25 8.37 21.84
C TYR A 218 7.20 7.18 22.09
N PRO A 219 8.53 7.40 22.16
CA PRO A 219 9.49 6.33 22.44
C PRO A 219 9.22 5.65 23.79
N ILE A 220 9.28 4.31 23.81
CA ILE A 220 9.18 3.50 25.03
C ILE A 220 10.60 3.02 25.35
N GLY A 221 11.24 3.71 26.29
CA GLY A 221 12.70 3.65 26.44
C GLY A 221 13.37 4.36 25.26
N ASP A 222 14.34 3.69 24.63
CA ASP A 222 15.25 4.33 23.66
C ASP A 222 14.66 4.56 22.25
N GLU A 223 13.55 3.92 21.89
CA GLU A 223 12.97 3.99 20.54
C GLU A 223 11.47 3.66 20.48
N LEU A 224 10.81 3.98 19.36
CA LEU A 224 9.39 3.66 19.13
C LEU A 224 9.18 2.15 18.95
N LEU A 225 8.05 1.62 19.45
CA LEU A 225 7.64 0.23 19.22
C LEU A 225 7.54 -0.12 17.73
N SER A 226 7.06 0.81 16.90
CA SER A 226 7.03 0.65 15.44
C SER A 226 8.43 0.47 14.82
N VAL A 227 9.45 1.14 15.38
CA VAL A 227 10.86 1.01 14.93
C VAL A 227 11.43 -0.33 15.39
N LYS A 228 11.17 -0.77 16.62
CA LYS A 228 11.53 -2.11 17.14
C LYS A 228 11.03 -3.23 16.23
N LEU A 229 9.74 -3.20 15.89
CA LEU A 229 9.12 -4.23 15.03
C LEU A 229 9.63 -4.18 13.59
N LEU A 230 9.91 -2.99 13.05
CA LEU A 230 10.61 -2.83 11.78
C LEU A 230 12.05 -3.36 11.84
N GLY A 231 12.75 -3.21 12.97
CA GLY A 231 14.06 -3.79 13.27
C GLY A 231 14.04 -5.33 13.37
N MET A 232 12.99 -5.92 13.94
CA MET A 232 12.79 -7.38 13.90
C MET A 232 12.65 -7.89 12.45
N ILE A 233 11.89 -7.17 11.62
CA ILE A 233 11.70 -7.49 10.19
C ILE A 233 13.04 -7.43 9.43
N THR A 234 13.92 -6.46 9.69
CA THR A 234 15.25 -6.39 9.04
C THR A 234 16.23 -7.44 9.58
N LYS A 235 16.24 -7.72 10.90
CA LYS A 235 16.99 -8.83 11.52
C LYS A 235 16.58 -10.18 10.92
N PHE A 236 15.28 -10.42 10.68
CA PHE A 236 14.77 -11.61 10.01
C PHE A 236 15.18 -11.67 8.53
N CYS A 237 14.94 -10.61 7.74
CA CYS A 237 15.25 -10.57 6.30
C CYS A 237 16.74 -10.54 5.93
N SER A 238 17.62 -10.38 6.93
CA SER A 238 19.08 -10.52 6.81
C SER A 238 19.58 -11.91 7.23
N GLY A 239 18.72 -12.78 7.77
CA GLY A 239 19.09 -14.11 8.27
C GLY A 239 19.71 -14.13 9.67
N LEU A 240 19.79 -12.97 10.36
CA LEU A 240 20.33 -12.87 11.71
C LEU A 240 19.38 -13.44 12.79
N ALA A 241 18.07 -13.49 12.52
CA ALA A 241 17.08 -14.03 13.44
C ALA A 241 15.97 -14.81 12.70
N PRO A 242 16.26 -16.00 12.15
CA PRO A 242 15.31 -16.76 11.32
C PRO A 242 14.13 -17.38 12.10
N HIS A 243 14.14 -17.29 13.43
CA HIS A 243 13.08 -17.79 14.33
C HIS A 243 12.10 -16.69 14.76
N PHE A 244 12.28 -15.43 14.35
CA PHE A 244 11.37 -14.36 14.74
C PHE A 244 9.98 -14.54 14.08
N PRO A 245 8.88 -14.46 14.85
CA PRO A 245 7.58 -14.83 14.33
C PRO A 245 6.92 -13.72 13.49
N MET A 246 7.29 -13.68 12.21
CA MET A 246 6.94 -12.62 11.27
C MET A 246 5.45 -12.34 11.16
N LYS A 247 4.57 -13.34 11.23
CA LYS A 247 3.11 -13.08 11.19
C LYS A 247 2.70 -12.18 12.36
N LYS A 248 3.13 -12.52 13.58
CA LYS A 248 2.79 -11.78 14.79
C LYS A 248 3.46 -10.39 14.81
N VAL A 249 4.72 -10.30 14.37
CA VAL A 249 5.45 -9.01 14.25
C VAL A 249 4.75 -8.05 13.26
N LEU A 250 4.35 -8.55 12.08
CA LEU A 250 3.68 -7.75 11.05
C LEU A 250 2.27 -7.33 11.45
N LEU A 251 1.51 -8.25 12.05
CA LEU A 251 0.18 -7.95 12.58
C LEU A 251 0.26 -6.86 13.67
N LEU A 252 1.17 -7.01 14.64
CA LEU A 252 1.37 -5.99 15.70
C LEU A 252 1.82 -4.65 15.12
N LEU A 253 2.80 -4.62 14.22
CA LEU A 253 3.26 -3.39 13.57
C LEU A 253 2.12 -2.67 12.84
N TRP A 254 1.25 -3.42 12.16
CA TRP A 254 0.09 -2.87 11.48
C TRP A 254 -0.91 -2.26 12.46
N LYS A 255 -1.29 -2.96 13.54
CA LYS A 255 -2.26 -2.44 14.52
C LYS A 255 -1.71 -1.25 15.31
N VAL A 256 -0.45 -1.30 15.75
CA VAL A 256 0.24 -0.17 16.40
C VAL A 256 0.24 1.06 15.48
N SER A 257 0.57 0.89 14.20
CA SER A 257 0.51 1.96 13.20
C SER A 257 -0.91 2.50 12.97
N LEU A 258 -1.93 1.64 13.00
CA LEU A 258 -3.32 2.01 12.78
C LEU A 258 -3.91 2.76 14.00
N VAL A 259 -3.55 2.37 15.22
CA VAL A 259 -3.99 3.04 16.46
C VAL A 259 -3.29 4.40 16.62
N SER A 260 -1.96 4.47 16.41
CA SER A 260 -1.17 5.71 16.55
C SER A 260 -1.47 6.75 15.47
N LEU A 261 -1.46 6.37 14.19
CA LEU A 261 -1.65 7.29 13.07
C LEU A 261 -3.14 7.49 12.69
N GLY A 262 -3.98 6.49 12.95
CA GLY A 262 -5.39 6.46 12.53
C GLY A 262 -5.63 5.93 11.10
N GLY A 263 -6.88 5.54 10.84
CA GLY A 263 -7.31 4.90 9.60
C GLY A 263 -7.63 5.86 8.44
N MET A 264 -8.39 5.37 7.45
CA MET A 264 -8.85 6.12 6.28
C MET A 264 -9.69 7.34 6.65
N ASP A 265 -10.51 7.25 7.70
CA ASP A 265 -11.36 8.35 8.18
C ASP A 265 -10.58 9.39 8.98
N THR A 266 -9.62 8.98 9.82
CA THR A 266 -8.65 9.91 10.43
C THR A 266 -7.87 10.65 9.34
N LEU A 267 -7.40 9.94 8.31
CA LEU A 267 -6.73 10.51 7.14
C LEU A 267 -7.61 11.49 6.36
N LYS A 268 -8.93 11.33 6.36
CA LYS A 268 -9.90 12.22 5.71
C LYS A 268 -10.06 13.50 6.53
N THR A 269 -10.29 13.38 7.83
CA THR A 269 -10.40 14.50 8.78
C THR A 269 -9.14 15.34 8.82
N LEU A 270 -7.95 14.71 8.95
CA LEU A 270 -6.66 15.41 8.87
C LEU A 270 -6.47 16.12 7.54
N LYS A 271 -7.00 15.58 6.43
CA LYS A 271 -6.82 16.17 5.09
C LYS A 271 -7.59 17.46 4.97
N ASP A 272 -8.83 17.47 5.47
CA ASP A 272 -9.66 18.66 5.42
C ASP A 272 -9.19 19.71 6.46
N LYS A 273 -8.61 19.29 7.59
CA LYS A 273 -7.86 20.17 8.52
C LYS A 273 -6.67 20.85 7.84
N TYR A 274 -5.69 20.09 7.33
CA TYR A 274 -4.48 20.66 6.71
C TYR A 274 -4.79 21.45 5.43
N ARG A 275 -5.92 21.15 4.75
CA ARG A 275 -6.41 21.99 3.65
C ARG A 275 -6.96 23.33 4.14
N ALA A 276 -7.74 23.34 5.22
CA ALA A 276 -8.26 24.58 5.80
C ALA A 276 -7.11 25.48 6.30
N GLU A 277 -6.11 24.91 6.97
CA GLU A 277 -4.89 25.61 7.41
C GLU A 277 -4.11 26.21 6.22
N ALA A 278 -4.06 25.50 5.08
CA ALA A 278 -3.46 25.99 3.84
C ALA A 278 -4.39 26.94 3.02
N GLY A 279 -5.52 27.39 3.55
CA GLY A 279 -6.48 28.26 2.86
C GLY A 279 -7.19 27.60 1.67
N LEU A 280 -7.21 26.27 1.59
CA LEU A 280 -7.82 25.50 0.50
C LEU A 280 -9.22 24.99 0.86
N PRO A 281 -10.16 24.93 -0.10
CA PRO A 281 -11.50 24.39 0.16
C PRO A 281 -11.45 22.89 0.48
N GLN A 282 -12.31 22.45 1.39
CA GLN A 282 -12.49 21.03 1.75
C GLN A 282 -12.85 20.17 0.54
N ASN A 283 -12.45 18.90 0.55
CA ASN A 283 -12.61 18.02 -0.59
C ASN A 283 -13.96 17.27 -0.57
N LYS A 284 -14.99 17.86 -1.18
CA LYS A 284 -16.38 17.36 -1.27
C LYS A 284 -16.58 15.94 -1.83
N GLU A 285 -15.56 15.32 -2.42
CA GLU A 285 -15.67 14.00 -3.08
C GLU A 285 -14.68 13.01 -2.46
N ASP A 286 -15.20 12.01 -1.75
CA ASP A 286 -14.40 10.88 -1.25
C ASP A 286 -14.42 9.71 -2.24
N THR A 287 -13.28 9.04 -2.40
CA THR A 287 -13.17 7.89 -3.31
C THR A 287 -13.79 6.62 -2.73
N LEU A 288 -13.76 6.44 -1.40
CA LEU A 288 -14.35 5.26 -0.76
C LEU A 288 -15.89 5.35 -0.80
N GLU A 289 -16.46 6.45 -0.32
CA GLU A 289 -17.92 6.67 -0.36
C GLU A 289 -18.51 6.58 -1.77
N ILE A 290 -17.91 7.28 -2.75
CA ILE A 290 -18.41 7.20 -4.14
C ILE A 290 -18.29 5.76 -4.69
N SER A 291 -17.28 4.99 -4.28
CA SER A 291 -17.12 3.60 -4.75
C SER A 291 -18.13 2.62 -4.17
N LYS A 292 -18.71 2.88 -2.98
CA LYS A 292 -19.79 2.06 -2.40
C LYS A 292 -21.05 2.08 -3.27
N VAL A 293 -21.32 3.21 -3.93
CA VAL A 293 -22.50 3.42 -4.80
C VAL A 293 -22.22 3.06 -6.28
N MET A 294 -20.99 2.64 -6.63
CA MET A 294 -20.65 2.21 -7.98
C MET A 294 -20.96 0.73 -8.21
N ARG A 295 -21.75 0.39 -9.22
CA ARG A 295 -21.86 -1.00 -9.70
C ARG A 295 -20.56 -1.47 -10.35
N ALA A 296 -20.20 -2.75 -10.22
CA ALA A 296 -19.12 -3.36 -11.01
C ALA A 296 -19.43 -3.33 -12.53
N SER A 297 -18.39 -3.41 -13.36
CA SER A 297 -18.52 -3.47 -14.81
C SER A 297 -18.38 -4.91 -15.25
N SER A 298 -19.26 -5.36 -16.15
CA SER A 298 -19.09 -6.63 -16.86
C SER A 298 -17.72 -6.64 -17.57
N PRO A 299 -16.94 -7.73 -17.47
CA PRO A 299 -15.60 -7.78 -18.05
C PRO A 299 -15.62 -7.72 -19.59
N PRO A 300 -14.54 -7.24 -20.23
CA PRO A 300 -14.41 -7.34 -21.68
C PRO A 300 -14.31 -8.82 -22.11
N ILE A 301 -15.30 -9.30 -22.88
CA ILE A 301 -15.40 -10.69 -23.39
C ILE A 301 -14.18 -11.14 -24.24
N THR A 302 -13.30 -10.22 -24.65
CA THR A 302 -12.11 -10.52 -25.47
C THR A 302 -10.84 -10.78 -24.64
N ALA A 303 -10.70 -12.03 -24.21
CA ALA A 303 -9.42 -12.66 -23.86
C ALA A 303 -9.49 -14.18 -24.07
N PRO A 304 -9.18 -14.70 -25.28
CA PRO A 304 -8.81 -16.11 -25.40
C PRO A 304 -7.53 -16.36 -24.59
N SER A 305 -7.51 -17.43 -23.81
CA SER A 305 -6.32 -17.91 -23.13
C SER A 305 -5.35 -18.44 -24.19
N ASN A 306 -4.09 -17.97 -24.20
CA ASN A 306 -3.06 -18.49 -25.11
C ASN A 306 -2.48 -19.84 -24.61
N GLU A 307 -3.32 -20.70 -24.05
CA GLU A 307 -2.94 -21.99 -23.47
C GLU A 307 -3.50 -23.19 -24.28
N ASP A 308 -4.56 -23.00 -25.06
CA ASP A 308 -5.25 -24.08 -25.81
C ASP A 308 -4.65 -24.43 -27.19
N ASN A 309 -3.46 -23.92 -27.54
CA ASN A 309 -2.88 -24.13 -28.87
C ASN A 309 -2.02 -25.41 -29.00
N GLN A 310 -2.39 -26.48 -28.28
CA GLN A 310 -1.82 -27.82 -28.40
C GLN A 310 -2.90 -28.89 -28.63
N ASN A 311 -3.64 -28.81 -29.76
CA ASN A 311 -4.24 -30.00 -30.35
C ASN A 311 -4.57 -29.82 -31.85
N PRO A 312 -4.06 -30.66 -32.76
CA PRO A 312 -4.42 -30.61 -34.17
C PRO A 312 -5.82 -31.20 -34.43
N LYS A 313 -6.57 -30.56 -35.33
CA LYS A 313 -8.00 -30.77 -35.59
C LYS A 313 -8.35 -32.18 -36.08
N ARG A 314 -9.51 -32.69 -35.63
CA ARG A 314 -10.19 -33.86 -36.21
C ARG A 314 -11.29 -33.40 -37.18
N ASN A 315 -11.06 -33.50 -38.48
CA ASN A 315 -12.00 -33.09 -39.54
C ASN A 315 -13.20 -34.03 -39.71
N LYS A 316 -14.37 -33.47 -40.08
CA LYS A 316 -15.27 -34.04 -41.10
C LYS A 316 -15.97 -32.91 -41.91
N PRO A 317 -16.43 -33.16 -43.15
CA PRO A 317 -16.39 -32.13 -44.19
C PRO A 317 -17.75 -31.73 -44.79
N PHE A 318 -17.79 -30.56 -45.44
CA PHE A 318 -18.69 -30.29 -46.57
C PHE A 318 -17.92 -29.68 -47.74
N ARG A 319 -18.36 -29.96 -48.97
CA ARG A 319 -17.53 -29.91 -50.19
C ARG A 319 -18.29 -29.33 -51.38
N ARG A 320 -17.79 -28.25 -51.99
CA ARG A 320 -17.91 -27.84 -53.41
C ARG A 320 -16.65 -26.99 -53.71
N VAL A 321 -15.65 -27.40 -54.50
CA VAL A 321 -15.63 -27.61 -55.98
C VAL A 321 -15.88 -26.25 -56.67
N CYS A 322 -15.00 -25.62 -57.46
CA CYS A 322 -13.68 -25.97 -58.08
C CYS A 322 -12.91 -24.62 -58.37
N THR A 323 -11.67 -24.50 -58.88
CA THR A 323 -10.61 -25.38 -59.44
C THR A 323 -9.26 -24.63 -59.53
N ASN A 324 -8.12 -25.35 -59.60
CA ASN A 324 -6.86 -25.02 -60.30
C ASN A 324 -6.01 -23.80 -59.82
N THR A 325 -4.66 -23.84 -59.75
CA THR A 325 -3.66 -24.88 -60.13
C THR A 325 -2.30 -24.59 -59.46
N THR A 326 -1.58 -25.64 -59.01
CA THR A 326 -0.11 -25.88 -59.24
C THR A 326 0.91 -24.83 -58.70
N SER A 327 1.97 -25.14 -57.94
CA SER A 327 2.61 -26.41 -57.56
C SER A 327 3.74 -26.26 -56.52
N GLN A 328 3.74 -27.15 -55.50
CA GLN A 328 4.88 -27.88 -54.88
C GLN A 328 6.02 -27.11 -54.15
N LEU A 329 6.25 -27.42 -52.86
CA LEU A 329 7.27 -28.32 -52.25
C LEU A 329 8.71 -27.73 -52.29
N GLN A 330 9.56 -27.82 -51.27
CA GLN A 330 9.74 -28.94 -50.33
C GLN A 330 10.42 -28.50 -49.00
N GLU A 331 10.05 -29.19 -47.92
CA GLU A 331 10.81 -29.62 -46.72
C GLU A 331 12.36 -29.51 -46.72
N SER A 332 13.11 -29.46 -45.61
CA SER A 332 12.82 -29.77 -44.20
C SER A 332 13.93 -29.32 -43.20
N LEU A 333 13.57 -29.24 -41.90
CA LEU A 333 14.37 -29.54 -40.69
C LEU A 333 15.80 -28.96 -40.46
N ILE A 334 16.01 -28.33 -39.30
CA ILE A 334 16.94 -28.78 -38.22
C ILE A 334 16.71 -27.96 -36.93
N LYS A 335 16.90 -28.58 -35.76
CA LYS A 335 16.85 -27.96 -34.42
C LYS A 335 18.24 -27.43 -34.04
N GLN A 336 18.36 -26.31 -33.32
CA GLN A 336 19.05 -26.20 -32.00
C GLN A 336 19.06 -24.76 -31.43
N SER A 337 19.75 -24.55 -30.31
CA SER A 337 19.52 -23.55 -29.25
C SER A 337 20.78 -22.77 -28.84
N SER A 338 20.60 -21.52 -28.37
CA SER A 338 21.47 -20.60 -27.57
C SER A 338 21.22 -19.14 -28.08
N LEU A 339 21.18 -18.05 -27.31
CA LEU A 339 22.27 -17.38 -26.55
C LEU A 339 23.50 -17.17 -27.46
N ASP A 340 23.93 -15.96 -27.85
CA ASP A 340 24.08 -14.70 -27.09
C ASP A 340 23.94 -13.41 -27.95
N GLU A 341 24.60 -12.32 -27.54
CA GLU A 341 24.40 -10.88 -27.86
C GLU A 341 25.10 -10.36 -29.15
N GLN A 342 24.81 -9.09 -29.52
CA GLN A 342 25.58 -8.19 -30.41
C GLN A 342 25.64 -8.63 -31.90
N GLU A 343 25.09 -7.94 -32.90
CA GLU A 343 25.47 -6.64 -33.54
C GLU A 343 24.56 -6.46 -34.80
N GLN A 344 24.38 -5.34 -35.51
CA GLN A 344 24.78 -3.91 -35.41
C GLN A 344 23.73 -3.04 -36.17
N ILE A 345 23.84 -1.72 -36.06
CA ILE A 345 23.26 -0.61 -36.88
C ILE A 345 22.93 -0.98 -38.34
N GLY A 346 21.69 -0.70 -38.76
CA GLY A 346 21.28 -0.57 -40.16
C GLY A 346 20.33 0.62 -40.33
N LEU A 347 20.82 1.74 -40.88
CA LEU A 347 19.96 2.81 -41.37
C LEU A 347 19.34 2.38 -42.69
N GLU A 348 18.02 2.31 -42.78
CA GLU A 348 17.31 2.54 -44.05
C GLU A 348 16.23 3.59 -43.86
N MET A 349 16.13 4.46 -44.87
CA MET A 349 15.45 5.74 -44.85
C MET A 349 14.26 5.64 -45.81
N GLU A 350 13.08 5.28 -45.30
CA GLU A 350 11.86 5.26 -46.12
C GLU A 350 11.03 6.53 -45.91
N THR A 351 10.78 7.21 -47.02
CA THR A 351 9.94 8.40 -47.13
C THR A 351 8.46 8.06 -46.92
N PRO A 352 7.67 8.90 -46.23
CA PRO A 352 6.25 8.62 -46.03
C PRO A 352 5.47 8.85 -47.34
N SER A 353 4.83 7.80 -47.85
CA SER A 353 3.81 7.91 -48.90
C SER A 353 2.50 8.44 -48.31
N THR A 354 2.14 9.66 -48.68
CA THR A 354 0.84 10.27 -48.38
C THR A 354 -0.25 9.68 -49.26
N GLU A 355 -0.90 8.61 -48.81
CA GLU A 355 -2.15 8.08 -49.40
C GLU A 355 -2.80 7.15 -48.36
N ASN A 356 -3.74 7.66 -47.54
CA ASN A 356 -4.73 6.90 -46.72
C ASN A 356 -5.64 7.79 -45.83
N GLU A 357 -5.75 9.10 -46.04
CA GLU A 357 -6.59 9.97 -45.18
C GLU A 357 -8.07 10.10 -45.63
N GLU A 358 -8.44 9.66 -46.85
CA GLU A 358 -9.78 9.95 -47.39
C GLU A 358 -10.88 8.92 -47.02
N GLU A 359 -10.55 7.65 -46.72
CA GLU A 359 -11.56 6.60 -46.41
C GLU A 359 -12.16 6.66 -44.97
N LEU A 360 -11.68 7.55 -44.10
CA LEU A 360 -12.19 7.69 -42.72
C LEU A 360 -13.29 8.75 -42.56
N SER A 361 -13.65 9.46 -43.62
CA SER A 361 -14.52 10.63 -43.58
C SER A 361 -16.03 10.32 -43.72
N GLU A 362 -16.42 9.18 -44.30
CA GLU A 362 -17.84 8.88 -44.61
C GLU A 362 -18.64 8.18 -43.50
N TYR A 363 -17.99 7.57 -42.49
CA TYR A 363 -18.71 6.73 -41.49
C TYR A 363 -19.28 7.49 -40.27
N PHE A 364 -19.20 8.82 -40.23
CA PHE A 364 -19.63 9.63 -39.08
C PHE A 364 -20.75 10.65 -39.36
N ARG A 365 -21.41 10.58 -40.52
CA ARG A 365 -22.59 11.42 -40.84
C ARG A 365 -23.92 10.65 -40.85
N GLN A 366 -24.37 10.22 -39.67
CA GLN A 366 -25.80 10.06 -39.37
C GLN A 366 -26.03 9.88 -37.87
N TYR A 367 -26.66 10.86 -37.24
CA TYR A 367 -27.65 10.76 -36.15
C TYR A 367 -27.97 12.19 -35.68
N ASP A 368 -28.93 12.82 -36.36
CA ASP A 368 -29.48 14.12 -35.93
C ASP A 368 -30.48 13.92 -34.78
N ASP A 369 -30.48 14.87 -33.85
CA ASP A 369 -31.25 14.88 -32.61
C ASP A 369 -32.53 15.75 -32.77
N PRO A 370 -33.76 15.23 -32.61
CA PRO A 370 -34.98 16.01 -32.82
C PRO A 370 -35.67 16.41 -31.51
N VAL A 371 -35.63 17.71 -31.16
CA VAL A 371 -36.49 18.29 -30.12
C VAL A 371 -37.14 19.61 -30.57
N ASN A 372 -38.49 19.61 -30.51
CA ASN A 372 -39.44 20.74 -30.55
C ASN A 372 -39.62 21.59 -31.82
N GLY A 373 -40.85 21.55 -32.35
CA GLY A 373 -41.42 22.52 -33.30
C GLY A 373 -42.87 22.15 -33.64
N ALA A 374 -43.84 22.95 -33.18
CA ALA A 374 -45.26 22.61 -33.27
C ALA A 374 -45.89 22.92 -34.65
N ASN A 375 -46.92 22.16 -35.04
CA ASN A 375 -48.17 22.65 -35.65
C ASN A 375 -49.23 21.53 -35.76
N ALA A 376 -50.49 21.85 -35.49
CA ALA A 376 -51.66 20.96 -35.56
C ALA A 376 -52.30 20.99 -36.98
N PRO A 377 -53.36 20.22 -37.35
CA PRO A 377 -54.65 20.17 -36.64
C PRO A 377 -55.41 18.81 -36.55
N ASN A 378 -56.26 18.73 -35.52
CA ASN A 378 -57.60 18.10 -35.37
C ASN A 378 -57.96 16.75 -36.04
N LEU A 379 -58.56 15.87 -35.22
CA LEU A 379 -59.88 15.23 -35.48
C LEU A 379 -60.53 14.74 -34.15
N ASP A 380 -61.87 14.73 -34.10
CA ASP A 380 -62.74 14.43 -32.94
C ASP A 380 -62.73 12.93 -32.53
N ALA A 381 -63.34 12.39 -31.45
CA ALA A 381 -64.37 12.82 -30.49
C ALA A 381 -64.29 11.93 -29.18
N PRO A 382 -65.06 12.17 -28.09
CA PRO A 382 -64.85 11.55 -26.76
C PRO A 382 -65.75 10.33 -26.42
N GLY A 383 -65.36 9.58 -25.37
CA GLY A 383 -66.14 8.53 -24.70
C GLY A 383 -65.74 8.40 -23.21
N PRO A 384 -66.65 7.97 -22.30
CA PRO A 384 -66.59 8.36 -20.88
C PRO A 384 -65.89 7.38 -19.93
N GLU A 385 -65.77 7.86 -18.69
CA GLU A 385 -65.18 7.28 -17.49
C GLU A 385 -65.84 5.96 -17.04
N ASP A 386 -65.04 5.07 -16.42
CA ASP A 386 -65.52 4.08 -15.45
C ASP A 386 -64.42 3.88 -14.38
N GLU A 387 -64.77 4.06 -13.11
CA GLU A 387 -63.87 3.85 -11.97
C GLU A 387 -63.85 2.37 -11.55
N THR A 388 -62.68 1.81 -11.20
CA THR A 388 -62.60 0.71 -10.21
C THR A 388 -61.18 0.49 -9.66
N THR A 389 -61.00 0.81 -8.37
CA THR A 389 -60.07 0.22 -7.37
C THR A 389 -58.62 -0.18 -7.76
N PRO A 390 -57.59 0.39 -7.13
CA PRO A 390 -56.20 -0.05 -7.28
C PRO A 390 -55.84 -1.25 -6.38
N PRO A 391 -54.99 -2.19 -6.84
CA PRO A 391 -54.33 -3.15 -5.96
C PRO A 391 -52.99 -2.60 -5.42
N ALA A 392 -52.86 -2.60 -4.09
CA ALA A 392 -51.65 -2.55 -3.26
C ALA A 392 -50.37 -1.88 -3.81
N GLU A 393 -49.97 -0.76 -3.18
CA GLU A 393 -48.65 -0.14 -3.33
C GLU A 393 -47.54 -1.04 -2.76
N SER A 394 -46.76 -1.67 -3.65
CA SER A 394 -45.40 -2.10 -3.31
C SER A 394 -44.47 -0.87 -3.35
N ASN A 395 -44.02 -0.40 -2.18
CA ASN A 395 -43.05 0.69 -2.06
C ASN A 395 -41.63 0.29 -2.46
N ASP A 396 -41.45 -0.12 -3.71
CA ASP A 396 -40.15 -0.14 -4.38
C ASP A 396 -40.00 1.15 -5.19
N THR A 397 -39.48 2.20 -4.56
CA THR A 397 -38.99 3.36 -5.31
C THR A 397 -37.88 2.90 -6.26
N PRO A 398 -38.03 3.05 -7.60
CA PRO A 398 -36.94 2.72 -8.51
C PRO A 398 -35.77 3.65 -8.25
N GLU A 399 -34.59 3.09 -7.96
CA GLU A 399 -33.36 3.87 -7.85
C GLU A 399 -33.18 4.71 -9.13
N GLN A 400 -33.24 6.04 -8.99
CA GLN A 400 -33.03 6.94 -10.12
C GLN A 400 -31.59 6.81 -10.60
N LEU A 401 -31.40 6.03 -11.68
CA LEU A 401 -30.19 6.00 -12.49
C LEU A 401 -29.90 7.40 -13.02
N SER A 402 -29.19 8.20 -12.23
CA SER A 402 -28.78 9.53 -12.67
C SER A 402 -27.75 9.34 -13.79
N ASN A 403 -28.06 9.82 -14.99
CA ASN A 403 -27.17 9.79 -16.17
C ASN A 403 -25.94 10.72 -16.03
N LYS A 404 -25.47 10.97 -14.80
CA LYS A 404 -24.35 11.84 -14.48
C LYS A 404 -23.13 10.98 -14.15
N LEU A 405 -21.98 11.37 -14.70
CA LEU A 405 -20.71 10.74 -14.33
C LEU A 405 -20.45 10.91 -12.82
N PRO A 406 -19.89 9.89 -12.13
CA PRO A 406 -19.74 9.89 -10.68
C PRO A 406 -18.65 10.82 -10.13
N TRP A 407 -18.08 11.71 -10.96
CA TRP A 407 -16.99 12.60 -10.59
C TRP A 407 -17.14 13.97 -11.23
N ALA A 408 -16.94 15.03 -10.45
CA ALA A 408 -16.71 16.36 -10.99
C ALA A 408 -15.33 16.41 -11.69
N PRO A 409 -15.22 17.09 -12.86
CA PRO A 409 -13.93 17.27 -13.52
C PRO A 409 -13.04 18.21 -12.72
N LYS A 410 -11.72 17.98 -12.80
CA LYS A 410 -10.68 18.75 -12.10
C LYS A 410 -9.59 19.17 -13.08
N ILE A 411 -9.10 20.39 -12.97
CA ILE A 411 -7.95 20.90 -13.73
C ILE A 411 -6.87 21.46 -12.77
N ARG A 412 -5.59 21.32 -13.12
CA ARG A 412 -4.46 21.91 -12.35
C ARG A 412 -4.10 23.29 -12.89
N ARG A 413 -3.42 24.09 -12.07
CA ARG A 413 -2.82 25.38 -12.46
C ARG A 413 -1.95 25.27 -13.73
N LYS A 414 -1.04 24.28 -13.80
CA LYS A 414 -0.20 24.01 -14.99
C LYS A 414 -1.01 23.74 -16.27
N ASP A 415 -2.18 23.13 -16.15
CA ASP A 415 -3.03 22.82 -17.30
C ASP A 415 -3.73 24.11 -17.83
N ILE A 416 -3.97 25.10 -16.95
CA ILE A 416 -4.47 26.45 -17.31
C ILE A 416 -3.35 27.31 -17.91
N GLU A 417 -2.13 27.23 -17.36
CA GLU A 417 -0.93 27.87 -17.92
C GLU A 417 -0.69 27.45 -19.37
N ILE A 418 -0.74 26.15 -19.65
CA ILE A 418 -0.62 25.62 -21.01
C ILE A 418 -1.73 26.16 -21.92
N PHE A 419 -2.99 26.15 -21.46
CA PHE A 419 -4.12 26.69 -22.22
C PHE A 419 -3.94 28.18 -22.59
N LEU A 420 -3.52 29.00 -21.62
CA LEU A 420 -3.24 30.43 -21.85
C LEU A 420 -2.04 30.63 -22.77
N ASN A 421 -0.93 29.90 -22.58
CA ASN A 421 0.27 30.05 -23.40
C ASN A 421 0.02 29.65 -24.86
N THR A 422 -0.67 28.53 -25.11
CA THR A 422 -1.09 28.13 -26.46
C THR A 422 -2.04 29.17 -27.08
N SER A 423 -2.98 29.71 -26.31
CA SER A 423 -3.92 30.72 -26.80
C SER A 423 -3.24 32.05 -27.13
N ARG A 424 -2.39 32.57 -26.23
CA ARG A 424 -1.64 33.82 -26.44
C ARG A 424 -0.64 33.69 -27.58
N SER A 425 0.08 32.57 -27.67
CA SER A 425 0.96 32.29 -28.81
C SER A 425 0.19 32.28 -30.14
N LYS A 426 -1.01 31.68 -30.18
CA LYS A 426 -1.84 31.62 -31.39
C LYS A 426 -2.48 32.97 -31.80
N PHE A 427 -2.95 33.77 -30.85
CA PHE A 427 -3.75 34.98 -31.14
C PHE A 427 -3.00 36.31 -30.94
N ILE A 428 -1.92 36.32 -30.17
CA ILE A 428 -1.14 37.52 -29.81
C ILE A 428 0.32 37.38 -30.28
N GLY A 429 0.81 36.15 -30.54
CA GLY A 429 2.20 35.90 -30.96
C GLY A 429 3.22 36.06 -29.83
N TYR A 430 2.77 36.26 -28.59
CA TYR A 430 3.65 36.54 -27.44
C TYR A 430 3.24 35.69 -26.22
N ILE A 431 4.23 35.28 -25.41
CA ILE A 431 4.03 34.49 -24.19
C ILE A 431 4.54 35.30 -23.00
N LEU A 432 3.62 35.77 -22.16
CA LEU A 432 3.93 36.37 -20.87
C LEU A 432 4.41 35.26 -19.90
N LYS A 433 5.66 35.35 -19.44
CA LYS A 433 6.19 34.48 -18.39
C LYS A 433 5.50 34.81 -17.06
N ASP A 434 5.20 33.77 -16.28
CA ASP A 434 4.59 33.83 -14.93
C ASP A 434 3.26 34.59 -14.78
N ASP A 435 2.62 35.00 -15.87
CA ASP A 435 1.25 35.55 -15.85
C ASP A 435 0.20 34.47 -16.11
N HIS A 436 -0.71 34.33 -15.14
CA HIS A 436 -1.77 33.32 -15.13
C HIS A 436 -3.18 33.91 -15.24
N GLN A 437 -3.32 35.23 -15.44
CA GLN A 437 -4.61 35.91 -15.33
C GLN A 437 -4.93 36.86 -16.49
N THR A 438 -3.95 37.37 -17.23
CA THR A 438 -4.23 38.37 -18.29
C THR A 438 -4.94 37.74 -19.49
N LEU A 439 -6.16 38.20 -19.76
CA LEU A 439 -6.98 37.80 -20.91
C LEU A 439 -7.01 38.84 -22.04
N ALA A 440 -6.26 39.95 -21.89
CA ALA A 440 -6.18 41.00 -22.89
C ALA A 440 -5.74 40.44 -24.26
N GLY A 441 -6.44 40.82 -25.32
CA GLY A 441 -6.18 40.35 -26.68
C GLY A 441 -6.73 38.95 -27.02
N LEU A 442 -7.30 38.20 -26.07
CA LEU A 442 -7.89 36.88 -26.36
C LEU A 442 -9.38 37.00 -26.76
N PRO A 443 -9.85 36.30 -27.81
CA PRO A 443 -11.27 36.23 -28.18
C PRO A 443 -12.18 35.75 -27.04
N GLN A 444 -13.42 36.25 -27.01
CA GLN A 444 -14.42 35.93 -25.97
C GLN A 444 -14.58 34.42 -25.67
N PRO A 445 -14.66 33.49 -26.66
CA PRO A 445 -14.77 32.06 -26.37
C PRO A 445 -13.58 31.49 -25.57
N ILE A 446 -12.38 32.07 -25.70
CA ILE A 446 -11.20 31.68 -24.94
C ILE A 446 -11.27 32.21 -23.51
N GLN A 447 -11.84 33.41 -23.32
CA GLN A 447 -12.11 33.97 -21.99
C GLN A 447 -13.13 33.10 -21.24
N GLU A 448 -14.24 32.74 -21.89
CA GLU A 448 -15.27 31.82 -21.36
C GLU A 448 -14.69 30.44 -21.04
N GLY A 449 -13.83 29.91 -21.91
CA GLY A 449 -13.03 28.71 -21.67
C GLY A 449 -12.18 28.85 -20.39
N PHE A 450 -11.39 29.92 -20.27
CA PHE A 450 -10.57 30.20 -19.09
C PHE A 450 -11.42 30.29 -17.79
N TYR A 451 -12.56 30.99 -17.81
CA TYR A 451 -13.44 31.05 -16.64
C TYR A 451 -13.99 29.67 -16.25
N THR A 452 -14.31 28.83 -17.24
CA THR A 452 -14.73 27.43 -17.03
C THR A 452 -13.60 26.60 -16.42
N LEU A 453 -12.37 26.72 -16.94
CA LEU A 453 -11.20 26.06 -16.36
C LEU A 453 -10.96 26.53 -14.91
N LYS A 454 -11.00 27.84 -14.66
CA LYS A 454 -10.80 28.44 -13.33
C LYS A 454 -11.84 27.95 -12.32
N LYS A 455 -13.10 27.77 -12.73
CA LYS A 455 -14.19 27.20 -11.91
C LYS A 455 -13.93 25.75 -11.47
N HIS A 456 -13.24 24.95 -12.28
CA HIS A 456 -12.89 23.55 -11.99
C HIS A 456 -11.45 23.36 -11.48
N MET A 457 -10.76 24.45 -11.15
CA MET A 457 -9.39 24.42 -10.67
C MET A 457 -9.29 23.72 -9.31
N TYR A 458 -8.45 22.69 -9.23
CA TYR A 458 -8.15 21.97 -8.00
C TYR A 458 -6.67 22.12 -7.66
N ILE A 459 -6.39 22.78 -6.54
CA ILE A 459 -5.07 22.88 -5.93
C ILE A 459 -4.95 21.76 -4.89
N SER A 460 -3.91 20.91 -5.00
CA SER A 460 -3.63 19.88 -4.01
C SER A 460 -2.72 20.39 -2.91
N LEU A 461 -2.83 19.82 -1.70
CA LEU A 461 -1.95 20.15 -0.58
C LEU A 461 -0.46 19.93 -0.94
N ALA A 462 -0.18 18.88 -1.72
CA ALA A 462 1.14 18.59 -2.23
C ALA A 462 1.70 19.68 -3.16
N ASP A 463 0.86 20.34 -3.97
CA ASP A 463 1.31 21.44 -4.83
C ASP A 463 1.69 22.68 -3.99
N VAL A 464 0.97 22.92 -2.88
CA VAL A 464 1.29 24.01 -1.92
C VAL A 464 2.60 23.70 -1.19
N GLN A 465 2.78 22.47 -0.71
CA GLN A 465 4.00 22.02 -0.06
C GLN A 465 5.23 22.13 -0.98
N ILE A 466 5.15 21.62 -2.22
CA ILE A 466 6.23 21.77 -3.22
C ILE A 466 6.57 23.24 -3.43
N LYS A 467 5.57 24.12 -3.58
CA LYS A 467 5.80 25.55 -3.79
C LYS A 467 6.49 26.22 -2.59
N LYS A 468 6.16 25.83 -1.35
CA LYS A 468 6.84 26.32 -0.14
C LYS A 468 8.33 25.90 -0.15
N GLU A 469 8.64 24.67 -0.52
CA GLU A 469 10.03 24.20 -0.62
C GLU A 469 10.81 24.86 -1.77
N GLU A 470 10.15 25.15 -2.90
CA GLU A 470 10.72 25.95 -4.00
C GLU A 470 11.03 27.40 -3.55
N GLU A 471 10.19 27.99 -2.69
CA GLU A 471 10.40 29.32 -2.11
C GLU A 471 11.54 29.34 -1.08
N ILE A 472 11.58 28.37 -0.17
CA ILE A 472 12.69 28.19 0.80
C ILE A 472 14.01 27.98 0.05
N THR A 473 14.03 27.13 -1.00
CA THR A 473 15.23 26.87 -1.80
C THR A 473 15.70 28.12 -2.55
N ARG A 474 14.78 28.99 -2.99
CA ARG A 474 15.11 30.23 -3.70
C ARG A 474 15.66 31.30 -2.76
N ASN A 475 15.14 31.38 -1.54
CA ASN A 475 15.38 32.46 -0.60
C ASN A 475 15.78 31.92 0.80
N PRO A 476 16.89 31.16 0.92
CA PRO A 476 17.19 30.37 2.12
C PRO A 476 17.47 31.19 3.38
N ILE A 477 17.94 32.44 3.24
CA ILE A 477 18.26 33.32 4.37
C ILE A 477 16.99 33.99 4.95
N SER A 478 16.01 34.33 4.09
CA SER A 478 14.81 35.09 4.47
C SER A 478 13.56 34.25 4.68
N THR A 479 13.60 32.95 4.31
CA THR A 479 12.42 32.07 4.33
C THR A 479 12.69 30.87 5.24
N SER A 480 12.24 30.96 6.49
CA SER A 480 12.27 29.84 7.43
C SER A 480 11.08 28.90 7.20
N GLU A 481 11.24 27.62 7.57
CA GLU A 481 10.15 26.64 7.50
C GLU A 481 9.05 26.90 8.54
N GLY A 482 9.36 27.63 9.61
CA GLY A 482 8.52 27.80 10.78
C GLY A 482 8.67 26.65 11.79
N GLU A 483 7.93 26.72 12.88
CA GLU A 483 7.89 25.63 13.87
C GLU A 483 7.28 24.36 13.26
N ILE A 484 7.91 23.21 13.56
CA ILE A 484 7.50 21.91 13.04
C ILE A 484 6.60 21.24 14.07
N LEU A 485 5.31 21.10 13.74
CA LEU A 485 4.38 20.37 14.59
C LEU A 485 4.77 18.89 14.65
N GLN A 486 5.13 18.42 15.85
CA GLN A 486 5.45 17.03 16.14
C GLN A 486 4.19 16.17 16.16
N THR A 487 3.63 15.91 14.98
CA THR A 487 2.50 14.99 14.81
C THR A 487 2.97 13.54 14.96
N PRO A 488 2.08 12.57 15.26
CA PRO A 488 2.43 11.14 15.29
C PRO A 488 3.08 10.65 13.98
N THR A 489 2.74 11.28 12.85
CA THR A 489 3.35 10.98 11.54
C THR A 489 4.76 11.56 11.39
N GLU A 490 5.01 12.77 11.91
CA GLU A 490 6.33 13.41 11.90
C GLU A 490 7.31 12.63 12.78
N ILE A 491 6.90 12.31 14.02
CA ILE A 491 7.67 11.53 15.00
C ILE A 491 8.05 10.18 14.40
N LEU A 492 7.07 9.45 13.83
CA LEU A 492 7.34 8.17 13.17
C LEU A 492 8.28 8.32 11.96
N TYR A 493 8.08 9.34 11.11
CA TYR A 493 8.94 9.53 9.94
C TYR A 493 10.39 9.83 10.34
N GLN A 494 10.60 10.73 11.30
CA GLN A 494 11.93 11.07 11.82
C GLN A 494 12.64 9.82 12.39
N ALA A 495 11.93 9.00 13.17
CA ALA A 495 12.50 7.81 13.78
C ALA A 495 12.85 6.70 12.76
N ILE A 496 12.04 6.51 11.70
CA ILE A 496 12.35 5.50 10.66
C ILE A 496 13.33 6.01 9.59
N LEU A 497 13.51 7.32 9.44
CA LEU A 497 14.26 7.94 8.34
C LEU A 497 15.65 7.32 8.09
N PRO A 498 16.52 7.07 9.11
CA PRO A 498 17.87 6.55 8.89
C PRO A 498 17.89 5.17 8.22
N ASN A 499 16.90 4.33 8.51
CA ASN A 499 16.82 2.93 8.07
C ASN A 499 15.67 2.67 7.07
N LEU A 500 14.93 3.71 6.64
CA LEU A 500 13.77 3.60 5.75
C LEU A 500 14.04 2.75 4.49
N PRO A 501 15.17 2.90 3.76
CA PRO A 501 15.43 2.08 2.58
C PRO A 501 15.44 0.57 2.91
N GLN A 502 16.05 0.20 4.03
CA GLN A 502 16.18 -1.18 4.48
C GLN A 502 14.86 -1.75 5.00
N TYR A 503 14.03 -0.94 5.66
CA TYR A 503 12.67 -1.29 6.03
C TYR A 503 11.79 -1.57 4.80
N MET A 504 11.86 -0.70 3.77
CA MET A 504 11.11 -0.88 2.53
C MET A 504 11.54 -2.14 1.78
N ILE A 505 12.85 -2.41 1.68
CA ILE A 505 13.38 -3.64 1.06
C ILE A 505 12.91 -4.89 1.82
N SER A 506 12.92 -4.87 3.15
CA SER A 506 12.57 -6.04 3.96
C SER A 506 11.07 -6.37 3.89
N LEU A 507 10.19 -5.36 3.96
CA LEU A 507 8.75 -5.54 3.71
C LEU A 507 8.47 -6.13 2.32
N LEU A 508 9.18 -5.67 1.27
CA LEU A 508 9.01 -6.21 -0.09
C LEU A 508 9.58 -7.63 -0.25
N LYS A 509 10.65 -8.00 0.47
CA LYS A 509 11.16 -9.38 0.53
C LYS A 509 10.12 -10.33 1.12
N ILE A 510 9.48 -9.94 2.23
CA ILE A 510 8.39 -10.71 2.85
C ILE A 510 7.20 -10.83 1.90
N LEU A 511 6.78 -9.73 1.26
CA LEU A 511 5.71 -9.74 0.27
C LEU A 511 6.00 -10.68 -0.91
N LEU A 512 7.26 -10.77 -1.35
CA LEU A 512 7.69 -11.70 -2.41
C LEU A 512 7.65 -13.17 -1.96
N ALA A 513 8.01 -13.48 -0.71
CA ALA A 513 7.92 -14.84 -0.16
C ALA A 513 6.47 -15.29 0.06
N ALA A 514 5.59 -14.37 0.47
CA ALA A 514 4.17 -14.63 0.66
C ALA A 514 3.35 -14.60 -0.65
N ALA A 515 3.89 -14.10 -1.75
CA ALA A 515 3.17 -14.03 -3.03
C ALA A 515 2.83 -15.43 -3.60
N PRO A 516 1.68 -15.62 -4.29
CA PRO A 516 1.24 -16.93 -4.82
C PRO A 516 2.01 -17.39 -6.09
N THR A 517 3.34 -17.44 -6.03
CA THR A 517 4.15 -17.67 -7.24
C THR A 517 4.25 -19.14 -7.64
N SER A 518 4.10 -19.43 -8.94
CA SER A 518 4.11 -20.79 -9.52
C SER A 518 5.48 -21.49 -9.58
N LYS A 519 6.52 -20.97 -8.92
CA LYS A 519 7.86 -21.57 -8.86
C LYS A 519 8.44 -21.46 -7.46
N ALA A 520 8.52 -22.59 -6.75
CA ALA A 520 9.06 -22.69 -5.38
C ALA A 520 10.55 -22.24 -5.23
N LYS A 521 11.28 -22.01 -6.33
CA LYS A 521 12.70 -21.60 -6.30
C LYS A 521 12.95 -20.11 -6.01
N THR A 522 11.93 -19.29 -5.69
CA THR A 522 12.11 -17.84 -5.41
C THR A 522 12.05 -17.41 -3.94
N GLU A 523 11.91 -18.34 -2.99
CA GLU A 523 11.89 -18.01 -1.56
C GLU A 523 13.33 -17.85 -1.01
N SER A 524 13.78 -16.59 -0.93
CA SER A 524 15.08 -16.24 -0.33
C SER A 524 15.07 -16.19 1.22
N ILE A 525 13.87 -16.28 1.81
CA ILE A 525 13.61 -16.29 3.26
C ILE A 525 12.47 -17.27 3.52
N ASN A 526 12.56 -18.04 4.61
CA ASN A 526 11.53 -19.00 5.00
C ASN A 526 10.56 -18.35 6.00
N ILE A 527 9.42 -17.83 5.51
CA ILE A 527 8.37 -17.26 6.38
C ILE A 527 7.53 -18.33 7.11
N MET A 528 7.73 -19.62 6.83
CA MET A 528 6.90 -20.70 7.38
C MET A 528 7.35 -21.26 8.73
N ALA A 529 8.44 -20.75 9.30
CA ALA A 529 8.93 -21.17 10.62
C ALA A 529 7.84 -21.11 11.71
N ASP A 530 6.89 -20.17 11.58
CA ASP A 530 5.76 -19.95 12.50
C ASP A 530 4.57 -20.92 12.38
N VAL A 531 4.58 -21.77 11.36
CA VAL A 531 3.47 -22.69 11.05
C VAL A 531 3.95 -24.13 11.10
N LEU A 532 5.18 -24.39 10.65
CA LEU A 532 5.73 -25.73 10.56
C LEU A 532 5.90 -26.37 11.95
N PRO A 533 5.29 -27.56 12.18
CA PRO A 533 5.49 -28.33 13.41
C PRO A 533 6.93 -28.88 13.52
N GLU A 534 7.33 -29.33 14.71
CA GLU A 534 8.59 -30.09 14.88
C GLU A 534 8.50 -31.45 14.17
N ASP A 535 7.42 -32.20 14.43
CA ASP A 535 7.13 -33.45 13.75
C ASP A 535 6.16 -33.22 12.58
N MET A 536 6.56 -33.65 11.38
CA MET A 536 5.70 -33.56 10.19
C MET A 536 4.47 -34.48 10.30
N PRO A 537 3.29 -34.03 9.85
CA PRO A 537 2.06 -34.80 9.99
C PRO A 537 2.10 -36.13 9.23
N MET A 538 1.77 -37.23 9.92
CA MET A 538 1.75 -38.58 9.34
C MET A 538 0.42 -38.96 8.68
N THR A 539 -0.66 -38.20 8.95
CA THR A 539 -2.00 -38.48 8.40
C THR A 539 -2.39 -37.48 7.32
N VAL A 540 -3.19 -37.92 6.35
CA VAL A 540 -3.68 -37.07 5.25
C VAL A 540 -4.44 -35.87 5.81
N THR A 541 -5.35 -36.05 6.77
CA THR A 541 -6.13 -34.98 7.38
C THR A 541 -5.27 -33.90 8.04
N GLN A 542 -4.20 -34.30 8.76
CA GLN A 542 -3.27 -33.36 9.38
C GLN A 542 -2.39 -32.65 8.33
N SER A 543 -2.02 -33.33 7.24
CA SER A 543 -1.31 -32.72 6.11
C SER A 543 -2.16 -31.68 5.39
N THR A 544 -3.44 -31.98 5.13
CA THR A 544 -4.41 -31.04 4.57
C THR A 544 -4.62 -29.83 5.48
N LYS A 545 -4.80 -30.05 6.80
CA LYS A 545 -4.87 -28.96 7.80
C LYS A 545 -3.64 -28.03 7.72
N LEU A 546 -2.43 -28.60 7.63
CA LEU A 546 -1.19 -27.83 7.51
C LEU A 546 -1.10 -27.05 6.19
N GLY A 547 -1.53 -27.64 5.06
CA GLY A 547 -1.55 -26.96 3.76
C GLY A 547 -2.49 -25.75 3.72
N ILE A 548 -3.65 -25.86 4.37
CA ILE A 548 -4.60 -24.75 4.54
C ILE A 548 -3.99 -23.66 5.43
N ASP A 549 -3.38 -24.01 6.58
CA ASP A 549 -2.78 -23.04 7.51
C ASP A 549 -1.56 -22.31 6.90
N VAL A 550 -0.72 -23.01 6.12
CA VAL A 550 0.38 -22.39 5.35
C VAL A 550 -0.16 -21.38 4.33
N SER A 551 -1.27 -21.71 3.65
CA SER A 551 -1.90 -20.82 2.68
C SER A 551 -2.52 -19.60 3.39
N ARG A 552 -3.28 -19.81 4.47
CA ARG A 552 -3.81 -18.77 5.38
C ARG A 552 -2.70 -17.84 5.88
N HIS A 553 -1.55 -18.38 6.28
CA HIS A 553 -0.39 -17.61 6.72
C HIS A 553 0.18 -16.70 5.61
N LYS A 554 0.27 -17.19 4.36
CA LYS A 554 0.64 -16.34 3.22
C LYS A 554 -0.35 -15.19 3.03
N GLU A 555 -1.65 -15.47 3.06
CA GLU A 555 -2.70 -14.44 2.92
C GLU A 555 -2.62 -13.36 4.00
N ILE A 556 -2.51 -13.74 5.28
CA ILE A 556 -2.38 -12.82 6.42
C ILE A 556 -1.10 -11.96 6.29
N THR A 557 0.00 -12.55 5.82
CA THR A 557 1.26 -11.84 5.60
C THR A 557 1.13 -10.79 4.49
N VAL A 558 0.49 -11.12 3.37
CA VAL A 558 0.19 -10.16 2.29
C VAL A 558 -0.77 -9.07 2.78
N LYS A 559 -1.79 -9.42 3.56
CA LYS A 559 -2.76 -8.51 4.20
C LYS A 559 -2.03 -7.44 5.01
N ALA A 560 -1.23 -7.85 5.99
CA ALA A 560 -0.50 -6.96 6.88
C ALA A 560 0.52 -6.07 6.13
N VAL A 561 1.38 -6.65 5.28
CA VAL A 561 2.40 -5.87 4.55
C VAL A 561 1.76 -4.86 3.60
N SER A 562 0.71 -5.24 2.87
CA SER A 562 0.01 -4.32 1.96
C SER A 562 -0.68 -3.17 2.71
N ALA A 563 -1.19 -3.42 3.92
CA ALA A 563 -1.80 -2.41 4.76
C ALA A 563 -0.76 -1.42 5.33
N ILE A 564 0.34 -1.90 5.92
CA ILE A 564 1.45 -1.08 6.44
C ILE A 564 1.98 -0.14 5.36
N LEU A 565 2.34 -0.69 4.19
CA LEU A 565 2.88 0.09 3.08
C LEU A 565 1.90 1.16 2.59
N LEU A 566 0.60 0.83 2.50
CA LEU A 566 -0.40 1.80 2.07
C LEU A 566 -0.68 2.87 3.11
N LEU A 567 -0.71 2.51 4.40
CA LEU A 567 -0.96 3.41 5.53
C LEU A 567 0.14 4.47 5.62
N TYR A 568 1.41 4.05 5.64
CA TYR A 568 2.58 4.94 5.61
C TYR A 568 2.60 5.82 4.35
N LEU A 569 2.38 5.25 3.16
CA LEU A 569 2.28 6.03 1.91
C LEU A 569 1.08 7.00 1.90
N LYS A 570 0.09 6.86 2.77
CA LYS A 570 -1.00 7.86 2.94
C LYS A 570 -0.61 8.92 3.96
N HIS A 571 -0.17 8.54 5.15
CA HIS A 571 0.21 9.45 6.24
C HIS A 571 1.39 10.35 5.87
N PHE A 572 2.49 9.81 5.36
CA PHE A 572 3.60 10.66 4.90
C PHE A 572 3.17 11.61 3.77
N LYS A 573 2.23 11.23 2.90
CA LYS A 573 1.78 12.10 1.81
C LYS A 573 0.92 13.29 2.27
N ILE A 574 0.20 13.12 3.38
CA ILE A 574 -0.64 14.19 3.93
C ILE A 574 0.19 15.11 4.85
N ASN A 575 1.14 14.54 5.59
CA ASN A 575 2.04 15.28 6.45
C ASN A 575 3.04 16.10 5.63
N HIS A 576 3.88 15.46 4.78
CA HIS A 576 4.65 16.19 3.78
C HIS A 576 4.93 15.41 2.49
N ILE A 577 4.62 15.99 1.34
CA ILE A 577 4.82 15.39 0.02
C ILE A 577 6.21 14.77 -0.19
N TYR A 578 7.29 15.39 0.28
CA TYR A 578 8.64 14.83 0.12
C TYR A 578 8.95 13.64 1.04
N GLN A 579 8.30 13.51 2.20
CA GLN A 579 8.36 12.26 3.00
C GLN A 579 7.76 11.09 2.21
N PHE A 580 6.63 11.34 1.53
CA PHE A 580 6.02 10.36 0.63
C PHE A 580 6.89 10.05 -0.58
N GLU A 581 7.50 11.06 -1.22
CA GLU A 581 8.34 10.81 -2.40
C GLU A 581 9.62 10.04 -2.03
N PHE A 582 10.23 10.30 -0.87
CA PHE A 582 11.37 9.53 -0.34
C PHE A 582 11.02 8.04 -0.19
N MET A 583 9.96 7.72 0.58
CA MET A 583 9.46 6.34 0.73
C MET A 583 9.09 5.73 -0.64
N SER A 584 8.43 6.50 -1.51
CA SER A 584 7.99 6.06 -2.83
C SER A 584 9.15 5.76 -3.77
N GLN A 585 10.26 6.50 -3.70
CA GLN A 585 11.46 6.26 -4.50
C GLN A 585 12.12 4.95 -4.05
N HIS A 586 12.32 4.75 -2.74
CA HIS A 586 12.89 3.51 -2.21
C HIS A 586 12.05 2.26 -2.55
N LEU A 587 10.72 2.34 -2.51
CA LEU A 587 9.86 1.24 -2.98
C LEU A 587 10.04 0.94 -4.47
N VAL A 588 10.19 1.96 -5.33
CA VAL A 588 10.41 1.77 -6.76
C VAL A 588 11.79 1.17 -7.04
N PHE A 589 12.84 1.67 -6.38
CA PHE A 589 14.19 1.11 -6.48
C PHE A 589 14.26 -0.34 -5.97
N ALA A 590 13.50 -0.69 -4.93
CA ALA A 590 13.36 -2.05 -4.41
C ALA A 590 12.41 -2.94 -5.23
N ASN A 591 12.12 -2.59 -6.49
CA ASN A 591 11.31 -3.37 -7.44
C ASN A 591 9.84 -3.65 -7.02
N CYS A 592 9.22 -2.75 -6.25
CA CYS A 592 7.80 -2.87 -5.88
C CYS A 592 6.86 -2.95 -7.10
N ILE A 593 7.11 -2.16 -8.15
CA ILE A 593 6.30 -2.17 -9.38
C ILE A 593 6.32 -3.56 -10.06
N PRO A 594 7.49 -4.13 -10.43
CA PRO A 594 7.59 -5.51 -10.90
C PRO A 594 6.93 -6.54 -9.98
N LEU A 595 7.12 -6.42 -8.66
CA LEU A 595 6.58 -7.36 -7.67
C LEU A 595 5.04 -7.39 -7.69
N VAL A 596 4.39 -6.23 -7.65
CA VAL A 596 2.93 -6.12 -7.71
C VAL A 596 2.40 -6.64 -9.06
N LEU A 597 3.10 -6.39 -10.17
CA LEU A 597 2.72 -6.96 -11.46
C LEU A 597 2.87 -8.49 -11.51
N LYS A 598 3.93 -9.05 -10.91
CA LYS A 598 4.14 -10.51 -10.77
C LYS A 598 3.04 -11.16 -9.93
N PHE A 599 2.55 -10.46 -8.90
CA PHE A 599 1.40 -10.88 -8.09
C PHE A 599 0.12 -10.95 -8.95
N PHE A 600 -0.24 -9.88 -9.65
CA PHE A 600 -1.47 -9.86 -10.48
C PHE A 600 -1.40 -10.70 -11.76
N ASN A 601 -0.22 -11.14 -12.20
CA ASN A 601 -0.08 -12.00 -13.39
C ASN A 601 -0.47 -13.48 -13.14
N GLN A 602 -0.93 -13.81 -11.93
CA GLN A 602 -1.41 -15.15 -11.56
C GLN A 602 -2.92 -15.31 -11.84
N ASN A 603 -3.52 -16.44 -11.47
CA ASN A 603 -4.97 -16.62 -11.53
C ASN A 603 -5.66 -15.86 -10.39
N ILE A 604 -5.87 -14.57 -10.61
CA ILE A 604 -6.43 -13.64 -9.62
C ILE A 604 -7.86 -14.00 -9.17
N MET A 605 -8.63 -14.71 -10.00
CA MET A 605 -10.00 -15.14 -9.63
C MET A 605 -9.94 -16.30 -8.63
N SER A 606 -9.06 -17.29 -8.88
CA SER A 606 -8.78 -18.37 -7.93
C SER A 606 -8.21 -17.83 -6.62
N TYR A 607 -7.27 -16.87 -6.67
CA TYR A 607 -6.74 -16.24 -5.45
C TYR A 607 -7.79 -15.44 -4.67
N VAL A 608 -8.71 -14.74 -5.34
CA VAL A 608 -9.80 -14.04 -4.65
C VAL A 608 -10.82 -15.02 -4.06
N GLY A 609 -11.09 -16.15 -4.74
CA GLY A 609 -12.03 -17.18 -4.31
C GLY A 609 -11.45 -18.27 -3.39
N SER A 610 -10.18 -18.20 -2.97
CA SER A 610 -9.54 -19.27 -2.19
C SER A 610 -10.07 -19.32 -0.76
N LYS A 611 -10.51 -20.51 -0.32
CA LYS A 611 -11.03 -20.76 1.02
C LYS A 611 -9.97 -21.38 1.92
N ASN A 612 -9.18 -20.52 2.56
CA ASN A 612 -8.13 -20.90 3.52
C ASN A 612 -8.53 -20.54 4.95
N VAL A 613 -9.71 -20.98 5.38
CA VAL A 613 -10.28 -20.77 6.72
C VAL A 613 -10.98 -22.06 7.15
N ILE A 614 -10.77 -22.46 8.39
CA ILE A 614 -11.47 -23.58 9.04
C ILE A 614 -12.13 -22.97 10.28
N PRO A 615 -13.40 -22.50 10.22
CA PRO A 615 -13.97 -21.66 11.27
C PRO A 615 -13.99 -22.30 12.67
N ILE A 616 -14.16 -23.63 12.74
CA ILE A 616 -14.11 -24.38 14.01
C ILE A 616 -12.70 -24.46 14.63
N MET A 617 -11.66 -24.14 13.87
CA MET A 617 -10.27 -24.07 14.32
C MET A 617 -9.84 -22.64 14.68
N ASP A 618 -10.65 -21.63 14.36
CA ASP A 618 -10.39 -20.24 14.73
C ASP A 618 -10.70 -19.99 16.22
N PHE A 619 -9.91 -19.12 16.86
CA PHE A 619 -10.10 -18.74 18.26
C PHE A 619 -11.19 -17.65 18.34
N PRO A 620 -12.14 -17.70 19.31
CA PRO A 620 -12.18 -18.60 20.47
C PRO A 620 -12.97 -19.90 20.26
N SER A 621 -13.66 -20.08 19.14
CA SER A 621 -14.57 -21.21 18.90
C SER A 621 -13.87 -22.58 19.01
N CYS A 622 -12.57 -22.66 18.71
CA CYS A 622 -11.75 -23.87 18.82
C CYS A 622 -11.35 -24.30 20.25
N VAL A 623 -11.73 -23.51 21.27
CA VAL A 623 -11.46 -23.80 22.68
C VAL A 623 -12.70 -23.74 23.58
N ILE A 624 -13.84 -23.25 23.08
CA ILE A 624 -15.12 -23.18 23.82
C ILE A 624 -16.00 -24.38 23.41
N GLY A 625 -16.58 -25.06 24.40
CA GLY A 625 -17.52 -26.18 24.19
C GLY A 625 -16.87 -27.49 23.72
N GLU A 626 -17.71 -28.50 23.47
CA GLU A 626 -17.26 -29.79 22.94
C GLU A 626 -16.85 -29.65 21.47
N GLN A 627 -15.58 -29.92 21.20
CA GLN A 627 -15.02 -29.88 19.85
C GLN A 627 -15.39 -31.17 19.10
N PRO A 628 -16.15 -31.12 17.99
CA PRO A 628 -16.46 -32.30 17.21
C PRO A 628 -15.22 -32.83 16.49
N GLU A 629 -15.21 -34.12 16.18
CA GLU A 629 -14.10 -34.75 15.47
C GLU A 629 -13.90 -34.13 14.08
N LEU A 630 -12.66 -33.75 13.74
CA LEU A 630 -12.33 -33.23 12.41
C LEU A 630 -12.45 -34.34 11.34
N THR A 631 -13.63 -34.43 10.73
CA THR A 631 -13.87 -35.18 9.49
C THR A 631 -13.41 -34.36 8.28
N SER A 632 -13.14 -35.03 7.14
CA SER A 632 -12.86 -34.35 5.87
C SER A 632 -13.98 -33.40 5.42
N GLU A 633 -15.23 -33.69 5.79
CA GLU A 633 -16.40 -32.85 5.50
C GLU A 633 -16.43 -31.60 6.40
N SER A 634 -16.06 -31.73 7.69
CA SER A 634 -16.02 -30.60 8.63
C SER A 634 -15.03 -29.49 8.24
N LEU A 635 -14.00 -29.80 7.45
CA LEU A 635 -13.02 -28.84 6.92
C LEU A 635 -13.61 -27.84 5.90
N ILE A 636 -14.78 -28.15 5.32
CA ILE A 636 -15.38 -27.38 4.20
C ILE A 636 -16.57 -26.54 4.70
N ILE A 637 -17.15 -26.89 5.85
CA ILE A 637 -18.38 -26.28 6.39
C ILE A 637 -18.02 -25.01 7.16
N GLY A 638 -18.46 -23.84 6.65
CA GLY A 638 -18.59 -22.64 7.47
C GLY A 638 -18.54 -21.31 6.73
N ASP A 639 -17.79 -21.19 5.63
CA ASP A 639 -17.72 -19.94 4.86
C ASP A 639 -18.59 -20.00 3.60
N SER A 640 -19.72 -19.30 3.63
CA SER A 640 -20.64 -19.15 2.48
C SER A 640 -20.20 -18.06 1.50
N ALA A 641 -19.21 -17.23 1.84
CA ALA A 641 -18.74 -16.18 0.95
C ALA A 641 -18.09 -16.78 -0.32
N PRO A 642 -18.28 -16.15 -1.50
CA PRO A 642 -17.60 -16.56 -2.73
C PRO A 642 -16.17 -15.98 -2.83
N TYR A 643 -15.64 -15.37 -1.76
CA TYR A 643 -14.35 -14.68 -1.76
C TYR A 643 -13.68 -14.68 -0.37
N SER A 644 -12.35 -14.60 -0.33
CA SER A 644 -11.56 -14.34 0.88
C SER A 644 -11.40 -12.83 1.10
N TRP A 645 -11.90 -12.32 2.25
CA TRP A 645 -11.80 -10.90 2.63
C TRP A 645 -10.35 -10.41 2.59
N ARG A 646 -9.42 -11.19 3.15
CA ARG A 646 -7.98 -10.91 3.18
C ARG A 646 -7.41 -10.68 1.77
N ASN A 647 -7.82 -11.51 0.82
CA ASN A 647 -7.28 -11.49 -0.54
C ASN A 647 -7.87 -10.33 -1.35
N VAL A 648 -9.15 -10.02 -1.20
CA VAL A 648 -9.78 -8.83 -1.82
C VAL A 648 -9.17 -7.53 -1.26
N PHE A 649 -9.05 -7.41 0.06
CA PHE A 649 -8.41 -6.29 0.75
C PHE A 649 -6.95 -6.10 0.27
N SER A 650 -6.17 -7.18 0.26
CA SER A 650 -4.78 -7.19 -0.23
C SER A 650 -4.68 -6.71 -1.67
N CYS A 651 -5.53 -7.23 -2.57
CA CYS A 651 -5.55 -6.82 -3.97
C CYS A 651 -5.84 -5.32 -4.13
N ILE A 652 -6.83 -4.80 -3.41
CA ILE A 652 -7.18 -3.38 -3.40
C ILE A 652 -6.00 -2.54 -2.90
N ASN A 653 -5.31 -2.98 -1.85
CA ASN A 653 -4.16 -2.28 -1.29
C ASN A 653 -2.97 -2.23 -2.26
N LEU A 654 -2.60 -3.36 -2.86
CA LEU A 654 -1.51 -3.41 -3.84
C LEU A 654 -1.83 -2.55 -5.08
N LEU A 655 -3.07 -2.53 -5.56
CA LEU A 655 -3.52 -1.61 -6.62
C LEU A 655 -3.47 -0.14 -6.20
N ARG A 656 -3.81 0.18 -4.95
CA ARG A 656 -3.73 1.54 -4.38
C ARG A 656 -2.28 2.02 -4.25
N ILE A 657 -1.37 1.14 -3.82
CA ILE A 657 0.07 1.38 -3.79
C ILE A 657 0.58 1.63 -5.22
N LEU A 658 0.31 0.74 -6.17
CA LEU A 658 0.76 0.87 -7.55
C LEU A 658 0.26 2.17 -8.22
N ASN A 659 -0.99 2.55 -7.96
CA ASN A 659 -1.54 3.85 -8.36
C ASN A 659 -0.77 5.03 -7.73
N LYS A 660 -0.43 4.96 -6.44
CA LYS A 660 0.32 6.02 -5.74
C LYS A 660 1.74 6.18 -6.28
N LEU A 661 2.45 5.08 -6.53
CA LEU A 661 3.83 5.11 -7.02
C LEU A 661 3.94 5.71 -8.42
N THR A 662 2.96 5.46 -9.30
CA THR A 662 3.05 5.78 -10.75
C THR A 662 2.30 7.04 -11.16
N LYS A 663 1.32 7.50 -10.39
CA LYS A 663 0.50 8.68 -10.72
C LYS A 663 1.32 9.96 -10.85
N TRP A 664 1.27 10.57 -12.04
CA TRP A 664 2.04 11.77 -12.45
C TRP A 664 3.56 11.58 -12.48
N LYS A 665 4.04 10.35 -12.70
CA LYS A 665 5.47 10.04 -12.87
C LYS A 665 5.67 9.33 -14.20
N HIS A 666 6.05 10.07 -15.24
CA HIS A 666 6.14 9.53 -16.61
C HIS A 666 7.10 8.35 -16.70
N SER A 667 8.29 8.45 -16.07
CA SER A 667 9.26 7.35 -15.94
C SER A 667 8.63 6.06 -15.40
N ARG A 668 7.86 6.16 -14.31
CA ARG A 668 7.23 5.00 -13.63
C ARG A 668 5.99 4.49 -14.38
N ILE A 669 5.32 5.32 -15.17
CA ILE A 669 4.26 4.88 -16.09
C ILE A 669 4.88 4.15 -17.29
N MET A 670 5.98 4.64 -17.84
CA MET A 670 6.72 3.94 -18.90
C MET A 670 7.20 2.57 -18.41
N MET A 671 7.64 2.46 -17.16
CA MET A 671 7.97 1.20 -16.51
C MET A 671 6.78 0.19 -16.54
N LEU A 672 5.54 0.63 -16.30
CA LEU A 672 4.34 -0.23 -16.44
C LEU A 672 4.11 -0.74 -17.86
N VAL A 673 4.47 0.07 -18.87
CA VAL A 673 4.35 -0.26 -20.29
C VAL A 673 5.43 -1.27 -20.70
N VAL A 674 6.68 -1.04 -20.29
CA VAL A 674 7.82 -1.97 -20.50
C VAL A 674 7.54 -3.34 -19.86
N PHE A 675 7.01 -3.39 -18.65
CA PHE A 675 6.57 -4.65 -18.01
C PHE A 675 5.26 -5.23 -18.56
N LYS A 676 4.73 -4.71 -19.68
CA LYS A 676 3.52 -5.19 -20.35
C LYS A 676 2.33 -5.35 -19.38
N SER A 677 2.13 -4.38 -18.48
CA SER A 677 1.13 -4.50 -17.42
C SER A 677 -0.32 -4.45 -17.91
N SER A 678 -0.58 -3.89 -19.09
CA SER A 678 -1.95 -3.72 -19.62
C SER A 678 -2.74 -5.04 -19.74
N PRO A 679 -2.23 -6.12 -20.39
CA PRO A 679 -2.85 -7.45 -20.33
C PRO A 679 -3.11 -8.00 -18.92
N ILE A 680 -2.16 -7.81 -17.99
CA ILE A 680 -2.27 -8.27 -16.60
C ILE A 680 -3.46 -7.57 -15.92
N LEU A 681 -3.46 -6.25 -15.96
CA LEU A 681 -4.51 -5.40 -15.40
C LEU A 681 -5.88 -5.67 -16.05
N LYS A 682 -5.93 -5.91 -17.36
CA LYS A 682 -7.16 -6.35 -18.04
C LYS A 682 -7.71 -7.66 -17.48
N ARG A 683 -6.85 -8.64 -17.15
CA ARG A 683 -7.28 -9.90 -16.52
C ARG A 683 -7.87 -9.62 -15.12
N THR A 684 -7.28 -8.69 -14.37
CA THR A 684 -7.78 -8.25 -13.04
C THR A 684 -9.19 -7.64 -13.10
N LEU A 685 -9.62 -7.06 -14.22
CA LEU A 685 -11.00 -6.56 -14.37
C LEU A 685 -12.09 -7.65 -14.29
N LYS A 686 -11.74 -8.93 -14.45
CA LYS A 686 -12.68 -10.05 -14.29
C LYS A 686 -13.23 -10.16 -12.86
N VAL A 687 -12.50 -9.68 -11.84
CA VAL A 687 -13.01 -9.62 -10.47
C VAL A 687 -14.05 -8.50 -10.39
N ARG A 688 -15.32 -8.86 -10.20
CA ARG A 688 -16.46 -7.92 -10.18
C ARG A 688 -16.60 -7.24 -8.83
N HIS A 689 -15.66 -6.34 -8.52
CA HIS A 689 -15.73 -5.44 -7.37
C HIS A 689 -15.38 -4.00 -7.78
N ALA A 690 -16.25 -3.05 -7.44
CA ALA A 690 -16.20 -1.69 -7.98
C ALA A 690 -14.93 -0.90 -7.61
N LEU A 691 -14.51 -0.93 -6.34
CA LEU A 691 -13.30 -0.24 -5.89
C LEU A 691 -12.02 -0.85 -6.50
N MET A 692 -11.98 -2.17 -6.64
CA MET A 692 -10.87 -2.89 -7.28
C MET A 692 -10.76 -2.52 -8.75
N GLN A 693 -11.85 -2.66 -9.51
CA GLN A 693 -11.91 -2.25 -10.92
C GLN A 693 -11.57 -0.77 -11.10
N LEU A 694 -12.04 0.13 -10.22
CA LEU A 694 -11.73 1.55 -10.29
C LEU A 694 -10.22 1.84 -10.23
N TYR A 695 -9.46 1.13 -9.41
CA TYR A 695 -8.00 1.29 -9.35
C TYR A 695 -7.26 0.62 -10.51
N VAL A 696 -7.77 -0.49 -11.06
CA VAL A 696 -7.27 -1.09 -12.30
C VAL A 696 -7.50 -0.15 -13.50
N LEU A 697 -8.70 0.41 -13.66
CA LEU A 697 -9.05 1.34 -14.73
C LEU A 697 -8.24 2.65 -14.66
N LYS A 698 -7.89 3.12 -13.46
CA LYS A 698 -6.95 4.26 -13.29
C LYS A 698 -5.55 3.94 -13.83
N LEU A 699 -5.01 2.74 -13.55
CA LEU A 699 -3.70 2.30 -14.06
C LEU A 699 -3.71 2.12 -15.58
N LEU A 700 -4.81 1.61 -16.14
CA LEU A 700 -4.99 1.48 -17.58
C LEU A 700 -5.10 2.87 -18.25
N LYS A 701 -5.87 3.81 -17.67
CA LYS A 701 -6.02 5.19 -18.17
C LYS A 701 -4.68 5.91 -18.29
N MET A 702 -3.77 5.75 -17.32
CA MET A 702 -2.45 6.40 -17.37
C MET A 702 -1.55 5.82 -18.47
N GLN A 703 -1.76 4.57 -18.88
CA GLN A 703 -0.97 3.90 -19.91
C GLN A 703 -1.49 4.12 -21.34
N THR A 704 -2.76 4.45 -21.55
CA THR A 704 -3.36 4.51 -22.92
C THR A 704 -2.58 5.41 -23.88
N LYS A 705 -1.97 6.48 -23.35
CA LYS A 705 -1.12 7.42 -24.11
C LYS A 705 0.05 6.72 -24.82
N TYR A 706 0.60 5.68 -24.20
CA TYR A 706 1.80 4.94 -24.64
C TYR A 706 1.49 3.63 -25.37
N LEU A 707 0.23 3.19 -25.43
CA LEU A 707 -0.16 1.88 -25.99
C LEU A 707 -0.53 1.93 -27.50
N GLY A 708 -0.41 3.09 -28.15
CA GLY A 708 -0.63 3.25 -29.60
C GLY A 708 -2.09 3.08 -30.06
N ARG A 709 -2.33 3.33 -31.36
CA ARG A 709 -3.69 3.33 -31.95
C ARG A 709 -4.32 1.93 -32.01
N GLN A 710 -3.52 0.89 -32.30
CA GLN A 710 -3.99 -0.50 -32.44
C GLN A 710 -4.54 -1.08 -31.11
N TRP A 711 -3.90 -0.77 -29.98
CA TRP A 711 -4.42 -1.17 -28.67
C TRP A 711 -5.77 -0.50 -28.40
N ARG A 712 -5.94 0.78 -28.72
CA ARG A 712 -7.22 1.47 -28.53
C ARG A 712 -8.37 0.81 -29.31
N LYS A 713 -8.16 0.51 -30.60
CA LYS A 713 -9.13 -0.20 -31.45
C LYS A 713 -9.57 -1.54 -30.85
N SER A 714 -8.61 -2.36 -30.39
CA SER A 714 -8.88 -3.69 -29.82
C SER A 714 -9.40 -3.68 -28.37
N ASN A 715 -9.38 -2.53 -27.68
CA ASN A 715 -9.75 -2.42 -26.26
C ASN A 715 -10.89 -1.42 -26.00
N MET A 716 -11.75 -1.16 -26.99
CA MET A 716 -12.83 -0.15 -26.87
C MET A 716 -13.71 -0.34 -25.62
N LYS A 717 -14.12 -1.57 -25.27
CA LYS A 717 -14.86 -1.85 -24.02
C LYS A 717 -14.13 -1.36 -22.75
N THR A 718 -12.79 -1.45 -22.74
CA THR A 718 -11.95 -0.96 -21.63
C THR A 718 -11.92 0.57 -21.62
N ILE A 719 -11.85 1.21 -22.79
CA ILE A 719 -11.92 2.67 -22.94
C ILE A 719 -13.28 3.20 -22.45
N SER A 720 -14.39 2.55 -22.84
CA SER A 720 -15.74 2.87 -22.35
C SER A 720 -15.86 2.72 -20.83
N ALA A 721 -15.27 1.67 -20.24
CA ALA A 721 -15.24 1.49 -18.79
C ALA A 721 -14.40 2.58 -18.08
N ILE A 722 -13.26 2.98 -18.66
CA ILE A 722 -12.48 4.13 -18.17
C ILE A 722 -13.33 5.40 -18.23
N TYR A 723 -14.06 5.63 -19.33
CA TYR A 723 -14.93 6.80 -19.51
C TYR A 723 -16.07 6.85 -18.47
N ALA A 724 -16.78 5.74 -18.25
CA ALA A 724 -17.87 5.70 -17.28
C ALA A 724 -17.40 5.85 -15.82
N LYS A 725 -16.24 5.30 -15.45
CA LYS A 725 -15.84 5.11 -14.04
C LYS A 725 -14.68 5.95 -13.55
N VAL A 726 -13.84 6.53 -14.41
CA VAL A 726 -12.63 7.23 -13.98
C VAL A 726 -12.77 8.74 -14.23
N ARG A 727 -12.58 9.55 -13.18
CA ARG A 727 -12.64 11.02 -13.27
C ARG A 727 -11.89 11.57 -14.49
N HIS A 728 -12.58 12.42 -15.25
CA HIS A 728 -12.01 13.18 -16.36
C HIS A 728 -11.43 14.53 -15.92
N ARG A 729 -10.57 15.07 -16.77
CA ARG A 729 -10.09 16.44 -16.75
C ARG A 729 -10.58 17.16 -17.99
N LEU A 730 -10.62 18.49 -17.95
CA LEU A 730 -11.06 19.28 -19.10
C LEU A 730 -10.07 19.22 -20.27
N ASN A 731 -8.78 19.01 -19.98
CA ASN A 731 -7.70 18.87 -20.97
C ASN A 731 -7.17 17.42 -21.06
N ASP A 732 -8.03 16.42 -20.81
CA ASP A 732 -7.64 15.00 -20.81
C ASP A 732 -7.43 14.47 -22.26
N ASP A 733 -6.17 14.33 -22.69
CA ASP A 733 -5.80 13.85 -24.04
C ASP A 733 -5.66 12.31 -24.15
N TRP A 734 -5.79 11.57 -23.04
CA TRP A 734 -5.52 10.12 -22.93
C TRP A 734 -6.24 9.22 -23.95
N ALA A 735 -7.38 9.67 -24.48
CA ALA A 735 -8.17 8.94 -25.48
C ALA A 735 -7.64 9.17 -26.91
N PHE A 736 -7.06 10.34 -27.20
CA PHE A 736 -6.58 10.70 -28.53
C PHE A 736 -5.29 9.97 -28.89
N GLY A 737 -5.16 9.59 -30.16
CA GLY A 737 -4.08 8.77 -30.71
C GLY A 737 -2.87 9.57 -31.18
N ASN A 738 -2.43 10.55 -30.38
CA ASN A 738 -1.18 11.26 -30.66
C ASN A 738 -0.03 10.32 -30.34
N ASP A 739 0.75 9.99 -31.35
CA ASP A 739 1.97 9.21 -31.18
C ASP A 739 3.02 10.12 -30.53
N LEU A 740 3.53 9.71 -29.38
CA LEU A 740 4.55 10.45 -28.65
C LEU A 740 5.90 9.78 -28.87
N ASP A 741 6.86 10.54 -29.38
CA ASP A 741 8.29 10.20 -29.33
C ASP A 741 8.86 10.36 -27.91
N ALA A 742 8.16 9.79 -26.92
CA ALA A 742 8.54 9.79 -25.52
C ALA A 742 9.54 8.66 -25.26
N ARG A 743 10.84 8.98 -25.28
CA ARG A 743 11.90 7.98 -25.15
C ARG A 743 12.08 7.62 -23.66
N PRO A 744 12.45 6.37 -23.32
CA PRO A 744 12.54 5.95 -21.91
C PRO A 744 13.49 6.78 -21.03
N TRP A 745 14.53 7.37 -21.63
CA TRP A 745 15.54 8.18 -20.95
C TRP A 745 15.10 9.63 -20.65
N ASP A 746 14.13 10.18 -21.39
CA ASP A 746 13.71 11.59 -21.25
C ASP A 746 13.18 11.91 -19.83
N PHE A 747 12.67 10.89 -19.14
CA PHE A 747 12.09 11.02 -17.80
C PHE A 747 13.05 10.67 -16.66
N GLN A 748 14.30 10.29 -16.96
CA GLN A 748 15.30 10.00 -15.93
C GLN A 748 15.79 11.30 -15.25
N ALA A 749 15.81 12.41 -15.99
CA ALA A 749 16.07 13.74 -15.45
C ALA A 749 15.00 14.19 -14.43
N GLU A 750 13.71 13.91 -14.68
CA GLU A 750 12.62 14.25 -13.75
C GLU A 750 12.77 13.55 -12.39
N GLU A 751 13.09 12.25 -12.37
CA GLU A 751 13.30 11.49 -11.12
C GLU A 751 14.59 11.92 -10.40
N CYS A 752 15.65 12.27 -11.14
CA CYS A 752 16.89 12.78 -10.55
C CYS A 752 16.68 14.15 -9.88
N ALA A 753 16.00 15.08 -10.56
CA ALA A 753 15.64 16.38 -10.00
C ALA A 753 14.74 16.25 -8.76
N LEU A 754 13.75 15.35 -8.80
CA LEU A 754 12.89 15.05 -7.67
C LEU A 754 13.68 14.54 -6.46
N ARG A 755 14.59 13.57 -6.66
CA ARG A 755 15.46 13.06 -5.60
C ARG A 755 16.26 14.19 -4.96
N ASN A 756 16.88 15.07 -5.76
CA ASN A 756 17.64 16.21 -5.23
C ASN A 756 16.78 17.16 -4.37
N CYS A 757 15.50 17.37 -4.70
CA CYS A 757 14.59 18.16 -3.85
C CYS A 757 14.25 17.45 -2.53
N VAL A 758 14.02 16.13 -2.58
CA VAL A 758 13.74 15.30 -1.40
C VAL A 758 14.95 15.24 -0.46
N ASP A 759 16.15 15.06 -1.00
CA ASP A 759 17.40 15.01 -0.23
C ASP A 759 17.66 16.36 0.44
N ARG A 760 17.49 17.49 -0.27
CA ARG A 760 17.59 18.83 0.33
C ARG A 760 16.60 19.03 1.48
N PHE A 761 15.35 18.62 1.30
CA PHE A 761 14.31 18.69 2.33
C PHE A 761 14.69 17.86 3.58
N ASN A 762 15.08 16.59 3.40
CA ASN A 762 15.46 15.72 4.52
C ASN A 762 16.73 16.23 5.23
N ASN A 763 17.73 16.67 4.47
CA ASN A 763 18.98 17.21 5.02
C ASN A 763 18.73 18.50 5.83
N ARG A 764 17.90 19.40 5.33
CA ARG A 764 17.51 20.65 6.00
C ARG A 764 16.71 20.38 7.27
N ARG A 765 15.76 19.43 7.25
CA ARG A 765 14.77 19.26 8.31
C ARG A 765 15.20 18.34 9.47
N TYR A 766 15.95 17.26 9.18
CA TYR A 766 16.25 16.23 10.20
C TYR A 766 17.76 16.09 10.50
N LEU A 767 18.63 16.32 9.51
CA LEU A 767 20.08 16.13 9.70
C LEU A 767 20.76 17.33 10.38
N GLN A 768 20.18 18.53 10.31
CA GLN A 768 20.67 19.68 11.08
C GLN A 768 20.40 19.53 12.58
N THR A 769 19.26 18.96 12.97
CA THR A 769 18.92 18.71 14.38
C THR A 769 19.91 17.76 15.04
N ASN A 770 20.21 16.63 14.38
CA ASN A 770 21.13 15.62 14.91
C ASN A 770 22.58 16.12 15.06
N ALA A 771 22.98 17.18 14.35
CA ALA A 771 24.32 17.75 14.46
C ALA A 771 24.50 18.58 15.74
N SER A 772 23.47 19.31 16.19
CA SER A 772 23.52 20.06 17.45
C SER A 772 23.62 19.15 18.67
N ASP A 773 22.89 18.02 18.67
CA ASP A 773 22.92 17.06 19.78
C ASP A 773 24.27 16.34 19.90
N LEU A 774 24.98 16.11 18.77
CA LEU A 774 26.32 15.54 18.79
C LEU A 774 27.38 16.52 19.30
N ILE A 775 27.33 17.80 18.86
CA ILE A 775 28.27 18.83 19.33
C ILE A 775 28.14 19.08 20.84
N ALA A 776 26.95 18.90 21.42
CA ALA A 776 26.75 18.98 22.87
C ALA A 776 27.44 17.84 23.66
N SER A 777 27.89 16.77 23.00
CA SER A 777 28.48 15.59 23.63
C SER A 777 30.01 15.48 23.53
N GLU A 778 30.68 16.34 22.75
CA GLU A 778 32.14 16.31 22.54
C GLU A 778 32.92 17.40 23.32
N PHE A 779 32.26 18.18 24.18
CA PHE A 779 32.87 19.21 25.03
C PHE A 779 33.32 18.70 26.42
N ASP A 780 34.02 17.58 26.49
CA ASP A 780 34.80 17.22 27.70
C ASP A 780 35.92 16.17 27.42
N ASP A 781 37.04 16.60 26.83
CA ASP A 781 38.39 16.08 27.16
C ASP A 781 39.52 16.85 26.42
N PRO A 782 40.60 17.34 27.10
CA PRO A 782 41.73 18.01 26.45
C PRO A 782 43.05 17.22 26.55
N ILE A 783 43.56 16.65 25.46
CA ILE A 783 44.91 16.06 25.40
C ILE A 783 45.66 16.42 24.11
N GLU A 784 46.91 16.90 24.25
CA GLU A 784 47.86 17.23 23.19
C GLU A 784 48.49 15.98 22.53
N GLY A 785 48.91 16.07 21.25
CA GLY A 785 49.69 15.01 20.61
C GLY A 785 50.10 15.29 19.16
N ASP A 786 51.37 15.69 18.95
CA ASP A 786 51.98 16.03 17.66
C ASP A 786 52.57 14.79 16.92
N ALA A 787 52.39 14.67 15.59
CA ALA A 787 53.23 13.86 14.66
C ALA A 787 52.79 13.85 13.16
N VAL A 788 53.26 14.82 12.38
CA VAL A 788 53.97 14.69 11.07
C VAL A 788 53.79 13.44 10.14
N ASN A 789 53.30 13.72 8.92
CA ASN A 789 53.54 13.10 7.58
C ASN A 789 53.35 11.59 7.26
N GLY A 790 52.65 11.34 6.13
CA GLY A 790 52.76 10.10 5.34
C GLY A 790 51.67 9.96 4.26
N GLY A 791 51.93 10.39 3.02
CA GLY A 791 50.90 10.47 1.96
C GLY A 791 50.57 9.14 1.26
N GLY A 792 49.33 9.02 0.78
CA GLY A 792 48.84 7.91 -0.05
C GLY A 792 47.57 8.29 -0.82
N THR A 793 47.59 8.18 -2.15
CA THR A 793 46.54 8.66 -3.05
C THR A 793 45.36 7.69 -3.17
N ASN A 794 44.12 8.17 -2.97
CA ASN A 794 42.94 7.90 -3.82
C ASN A 794 41.67 8.53 -3.23
N GLY A 795 41.05 9.49 -3.93
CA GLY A 795 39.84 10.15 -3.45
C GLY A 795 39.19 11.08 -4.48
N ALA A 796 38.34 10.53 -5.34
CA ALA A 796 37.54 11.29 -6.31
C ALA A 796 36.07 10.81 -6.30
N ASN A 797 35.40 11.00 -5.17
CA ASN A 797 33.93 11.03 -5.04
C ASN A 797 33.58 11.67 -3.70
N GLY A 798 33.65 13.00 -3.67
CA GLY A 798 33.50 13.81 -2.45
C GLY A 798 33.07 15.22 -2.80
N ALA A 799 31.92 15.35 -3.48
CA ALA A 799 31.23 16.63 -3.61
C ALA A 799 30.56 16.99 -2.27
N ASN A 800 31.38 17.23 -1.26
CA ASN A 800 30.94 17.75 0.03
C ASN A 800 30.18 19.07 -0.19
N GLY A 801 29.17 19.29 0.66
CA GLY A 801 28.48 20.58 0.67
C GLY A 801 29.49 21.70 0.83
N ARG A 802 29.39 22.72 -0.02
CA ARG A 802 29.97 24.01 0.30
C ARG A 802 29.33 24.45 1.61
N LYS A 803 30.13 24.50 2.67
CA LYS A 803 29.83 25.38 3.80
C LYS A 803 29.48 26.75 3.21
N SER A 804 28.53 27.45 3.80
CA SER A 804 28.63 28.90 3.83
C SER A 804 29.97 29.17 4.51
N ASP A 805 30.97 29.65 3.76
CA ASP A 805 32.15 30.19 4.41
C ASP A 805 31.66 31.43 5.17
N GLU A 806 31.49 31.29 6.49
CA GLU A 806 31.50 32.44 7.37
C GLU A 806 32.90 33.03 7.27
N ILE A 807 33.03 33.98 6.35
CA ILE A 807 34.24 34.80 6.21
C ILE A 807 34.31 35.64 7.48
N GLU A 808 35.02 35.14 8.49
CA GLU A 808 35.40 35.94 9.63
C GLU A 808 36.25 37.10 9.14
N LEU A 809 35.62 38.27 9.03
CA LEU A 809 36.28 39.52 8.75
C LEU A 809 37.35 39.75 9.83
N ASN A 810 38.57 40.10 9.41
CA ASN A 810 39.66 40.42 10.35
C ASN A 810 39.19 41.49 11.35
N GLU A 811 39.54 41.36 12.63
CA GLU A 811 39.13 42.29 13.68
C GLU A 811 39.55 43.75 13.38
N GLU A 812 40.70 43.93 12.72
CA GLU A 812 41.15 45.24 12.24
C GLU A 812 40.22 45.83 11.14
N PHE A 813 39.62 44.98 10.29
CA PHE A 813 38.62 45.40 9.31
C PHE A 813 37.27 45.71 9.98
N LYS A 814 36.84 44.88 10.95
CA LYS A 814 35.62 45.14 11.74
C LYS A 814 35.69 46.49 12.48
N GLN A 815 36.84 46.80 13.09
CA GLN A 815 37.04 48.06 13.83
C GLN A 815 37.11 49.29 12.91
N ASN A 816 37.63 49.15 11.69
CA ASN A 816 37.76 50.26 10.72
C ASN A 816 36.66 50.27 9.64
N TYR A 817 35.58 49.50 9.82
CA TYR A 817 34.56 49.26 8.80
C TYR A 817 33.85 50.53 8.30
N GLU A 818 33.49 51.46 9.20
CA GLU A 818 32.89 52.74 8.82
C GLU A 818 33.84 53.62 7.97
N LEU A 819 35.14 53.55 8.26
CA LEU A 819 36.19 54.28 7.55
C LEU A 819 36.37 53.72 6.13
N TRP A 820 36.35 52.39 5.98
CA TRP A 820 36.35 51.72 4.69
C TRP A 820 35.09 52.06 3.87
N LEU A 821 33.90 52.02 4.48
CA LEU A 821 32.64 52.43 3.84
C LEU A 821 32.70 53.88 3.31
N GLN A 822 33.21 54.82 4.11
CA GLN A 822 33.38 56.20 3.66
C GLN A 822 34.36 56.35 2.49
N GLN A 823 35.46 55.61 2.48
CA GLN A 823 36.50 55.75 1.45
C GLN A 823 36.14 55.00 0.16
N GLU A 824 35.76 53.74 0.24
CA GLU A 824 35.61 52.84 -0.92
C GLU A 824 34.18 52.73 -1.45
N VAL A 825 33.15 53.06 -0.65
CA VAL A 825 31.74 52.90 -1.07
C VAL A 825 31.03 54.24 -1.26
N TYR A 826 31.24 55.21 -0.36
CA TYR A 826 30.54 56.49 -0.42
C TYR A 826 31.28 57.59 -1.19
N ASN A 827 32.62 57.64 -1.12
CA ASN A 827 33.43 58.63 -1.85
C ASN A 827 34.01 58.11 -3.17
N ASN A 828 33.92 56.80 -3.45
CA ASN A 828 34.42 56.22 -4.69
C ASN A 828 33.30 56.19 -5.74
N ASN A 829 33.47 56.92 -6.85
CA ASN A 829 32.42 57.09 -7.85
C ASN A 829 32.45 55.92 -8.84
N ILE A 830 31.75 54.83 -8.50
CA ILE A 830 31.72 53.58 -9.26
C ILE A 830 31.19 53.82 -10.68
N ASP A 831 32.00 53.49 -11.69
CA ASP A 831 31.60 53.49 -13.09
C ASP A 831 30.79 52.22 -13.42
N TRP A 832 29.48 52.32 -13.26
CA TRP A 832 28.53 51.23 -13.48
C TRP A 832 28.48 50.75 -14.94
N ASP A 833 28.84 51.58 -15.92
CA ASP A 833 28.84 51.19 -17.33
C ASP A 833 29.96 50.19 -17.64
N SER A 834 31.12 50.34 -16.99
CA SER A 834 32.23 49.39 -17.08
C SER A 834 31.85 47.99 -16.56
N LEU A 835 30.97 47.92 -15.56
CA LEU A 835 30.50 46.66 -14.96
C LEU A 835 29.43 45.93 -15.81
N LEU A 836 28.81 46.64 -16.75
CA LEU A 836 27.91 46.08 -17.77
C LEU A 836 28.63 45.68 -19.05
N SER A 837 29.90 46.10 -19.23
CA SER A 837 30.69 45.86 -20.45
C SER A 837 31.51 44.56 -20.44
N SER A 838 31.47 43.78 -19.37
CA SER A 838 32.13 42.47 -19.30
C SER A 838 31.32 41.41 -20.07
N GLU A 839 31.50 41.38 -21.39
CA GLU A 839 31.04 40.31 -22.29
C GLU A 839 31.78 38.98 -22.01
N ASP A 840 31.46 38.31 -20.91
CA ASP A 840 31.88 36.93 -20.61
C ASP A 840 30.66 36.05 -20.23
N PHE A 841 29.65 36.04 -21.11
CA PHE A 841 28.58 35.04 -21.12
C PHE A 841 28.31 34.58 -22.56
N ALA A 842 29.09 33.59 -23.00
CA ALA A 842 28.88 32.79 -24.21
C ALA A 842 28.98 31.29 -23.87
#